data_AF-A0AAW1UKA2-F1
#
_entry.id   AF-A0AAW1UKA2-F1
#
_cell.length_a   1.000
_cell.length_b   1.000
_cell.length_c   1.000
_cell.angle_alpha   90.00
_cell.angle_beta   90.00
_cell.angle_gamma   90.00
#
_symmetry.space_group_name_H-M   'P 1'
#
loop_
_entity.id
_entity.type
_entity.pdbx_description
1 polymer ?
#
loop_
_entity_poly.entity_id
_entity_poly.type
_entity_poly.pdbx_seq_one_letter_code
_entity_poly.pdbx_strand_id
1 'polypeptide(L)'
;MPNSQDCSSDELQNLMKNRKPHIILGDFNAHNTIWGSTTTDRRGEVLESFMDNHNLILLNNGTGTRFNPITAEFSAIDLTMCDPTVEHLLSWKPLDDLYGSDHLPLEISIQRNIPYAQPQNSDRWNLTSADWKKYATFVETHITSVDIYLNIDDIIAQFTEILNQAGNESTKKIFWVGNSRRKDPWWNERCELSNRNRKHAYNRLKKCFTVENLVEYKKLRAKARYIMKESKTNSWRSYVSSINTNTSASEVWTKMRLLRGQCVAHEISYLMSDNNILTNRKDIVEKFADIYESNSSNNNYEREFLNYKISEELKPHIEENDEENPLNLKITYEELVETLRQTPDSSPGHDNLPYAFIRNLPNSGKLLLLDIYNRILSENVFPETWREATIIPILKPNKSKNDPKSYRPISLTCTMCKILEKIINKRLQWYIEKNDFLSSFQNGFRKKRSTLDNIVHLESLIHETFASKHMLLAVFLDIHRAFEMVWKHKIALTLRKWKITGNILNFVENFLKNRIFRVSFGGHKSTPRVQENGVPQGSVLSTTLFLIAVNDVMTCFKLPVKALIFADDLTFFSKGSDITLLTKLIQDGLDSLVSWSGSSGFQFSAEKTKCMIFTKKNISYPVLTMSGKRLQFTDSIEYLGIHMDRKLNWKKHIENIKKRCSKDLNLLRILGKHQWGADLNCLLRIYRCLIRSKIEYGILAHSTSRRSYFKTLETIQNKALRIVVGAFPTTPTISLRALVGEIPLEYRIQTASIVYAAKILSIQNHCNKSIVKSTRFSSIYASNLNITPPFHERLNRHLAKITYEIPNIMHAGLHFAPWTRINPQIELQLTEYNKKGVHLSTIRRIFAGYLDKYREYFFVYTDASKNEANNHIGLSVVTPTIVNMYRIDKSSIFTGELTAIYEALVYISEDNTSAKKYCVCTDSLSAIQSLQRIYDNNDIVNKINNLRQQIENAGSRIIFIYTPSHTGIDGNCQADVAAKWASKNVNKWLQIHTIEDIKIYTSYKVECLWKTDWLQTNTFLKQIKPNPIQVMTLPSNRLHQVKISRLRLGCTRFTHSYLLKKENAPMCTECHQSMNVNHILLNCAKYQLQRERAGLTTTLQQVLGQESEKLESTIGFLKNIDLLKLI
;
A
#
# COMPACT_ATOMS: atom_id res chain seq x y z
N MET A 1 1.82 20.79 -44.65
CA MET A 1 1.13 19.98 -45.67
C MET A 1 2.19 19.25 -46.47
N PRO A 2 2.03 17.96 -46.81
CA PRO A 2 3.03 17.23 -47.59
C PRO A 2 3.22 17.86 -48.98
N ASN A 3 4.44 17.89 -49.51
CA ASN A 3 4.72 18.44 -50.84
C ASN A 3 3.94 17.75 -51.97
N SER A 4 3.43 16.53 -51.76
CA SER A 4 2.78 15.69 -52.77
C SER A 4 1.25 15.80 -52.84
N GLN A 5 0.60 16.69 -52.08
CA GLN A 5 -0.88 16.83 -52.07
C GLN A 5 -1.30 18.27 -52.38
N ASP A 6 -2.35 18.44 -53.19
CA ASP A 6 -2.97 19.73 -53.43
C ASP A 6 -3.84 20.14 -52.24
N CYS A 7 -3.64 21.35 -51.72
CA CYS A 7 -4.43 21.90 -50.61
C CYS A 7 -5.85 22.22 -51.11
N SER A 8 -6.87 21.63 -50.50
CA SER A 8 -8.27 22.01 -50.76
C SER A 8 -8.79 22.99 -49.71
N SER A 9 -9.64 23.94 -50.12
CA SER A 9 -10.28 24.91 -49.20
C SER A 9 -11.03 24.21 -48.05
N ASP A 10 -11.64 23.05 -48.32
CA ASP A 10 -12.41 22.28 -47.35
C ASP A 10 -11.57 21.73 -46.18
N GLU A 11 -10.30 21.38 -46.43
CA GLU A 11 -9.37 20.92 -45.38
C GLU A 11 -8.99 22.05 -44.42
N LEU A 12 -8.75 23.26 -44.95
CA LEU A 12 -8.47 24.45 -44.15
C LEU A 12 -9.72 24.90 -43.37
N GLN A 13 -10.91 24.83 -43.95
CA GLN A 13 -12.17 25.16 -43.26
C GLN A 13 -12.45 24.24 -42.06
N ASN A 14 -12.07 22.96 -42.11
CA ASN A 14 -12.23 22.05 -40.98
C ASN A 14 -11.39 22.46 -39.74
N LEU A 15 -10.28 23.20 -39.92
CA LEU A 15 -9.46 23.72 -38.80
C LEU A 15 -10.20 24.75 -37.96
N MET A 16 -11.20 25.45 -38.55
CA MET A 16 -11.97 26.51 -37.91
C MET A 16 -13.18 26.02 -37.10
N LYS A 17 -13.54 24.72 -37.17
CA LYS A 17 -14.80 24.20 -36.63
C LYS A 17 -14.95 24.25 -35.10
N ASN A 18 -13.93 24.66 -34.34
CA ASN A 18 -13.98 24.65 -32.87
C ASN A 18 -13.33 25.88 -32.21
N ARG A 19 -14.20 26.84 -31.81
CA ARG A 19 -13.99 27.96 -30.85
C ARG A 19 -13.00 29.06 -31.26
N LYS A 20 -13.45 30.32 -31.10
CA LYS A 20 -12.63 31.55 -31.17
C LYS A 20 -12.22 32.02 -29.76
N PRO A 21 -11.08 32.70 -29.58
CA PRO A 21 -10.08 33.01 -30.59
C PRO A 21 -9.17 31.83 -30.92
N HIS A 22 -8.70 31.73 -32.16
CA HIS A 22 -7.79 30.68 -32.63
C HIS A 22 -6.43 31.24 -33.06
N ILE A 23 -5.40 30.40 -32.88
CA ILE A 23 -4.05 30.58 -33.44
C ILE A 23 -3.76 29.33 -34.26
N ILE A 24 -3.56 29.50 -35.56
CA ILE A 24 -3.21 28.44 -36.49
C ILE A 24 -1.71 28.54 -36.77
N LEU A 25 -1.00 27.44 -36.59
CA LEU A 25 0.43 27.35 -36.83
C LEU A 25 0.76 26.03 -37.51
N GLY A 26 1.74 26.05 -38.41
CA GLY A 26 2.19 24.84 -39.07
C GLY A 26 3.17 25.08 -40.21
N ASP A 27 3.72 23.98 -40.70
CA ASP A 27 4.42 23.94 -41.98
C ASP A 27 3.38 23.83 -43.09
N PHE A 28 3.17 24.89 -43.87
CA PHE A 28 2.16 24.92 -44.94
C PHE A 28 2.74 24.54 -46.29
N ASN A 29 4.08 24.55 -46.46
CA ASN A 29 4.74 24.38 -47.76
C ASN A 29 4.03 25.18 -48.88
N ALA A 30 3.70 26.44 -48.58
CA ALA A 30 3.00 27.38 -49.45
C ALA A 30 3.86 28.62 -49.64
N HIS A 31 4.10 28.99 -50.89
CA HIS A 31 4.92 30.15 -51.24
C HIS A 31 4.02 31.31 -51.64
N ASN A 32 4.18 32.46 -50.99
CA ASN A 32 3.53 33.71 -51.35
C ASN A 32 4.44 34.89 -50.97
N THR A 33 4.39 35.95 -51.76
CA THR A 33 5.12 37.20 -51.52
C THR A 33 4.72 37.87 -50.20
N ILE A 34 3.45 37.75 -49.76
CA ILE A 34 2.92 38.34 -48.52
C ILE A 34 3.73 37.92 -47.28
N TRP A 35 4.13 36.65 -47.20
CA TRP A 35 4.91 36.13 -46.07
C TRP A 35 6.40 35.96 -46.40
N GLY A 36 6.90 36.59 -47.46
CA GLY A 36 8.33 36.71 -47.75
C GLY A 36 8.93 35.63 -48.65
N SER A 37 8.13 34.92 -49.46
CA SER A 37 8.65 34.09 -50.55
C SER A 37 8.94 34.92 -51.80
N THR A 38 9.85 34.47 -52.66
CA THR A 38 10.20 35.15 -53.93
C THR A 38 9.14 34.97 -55.02
N THR A 39 8.31 33.93 -54.91
CA THR A 39 7.25 33.57 -55.85
C THR A 39 5.99 33.23 -55.08
N THR A 40 4.83 33.41 -55.73
CA THR A 40 3.55 32.93 -55.23
C THR A 40 3.17 31.66 -55.99
N ASP A 41 2.93 30.57 -55.26
CA ASP A 41 2.41 29.32 -55.82
C ASP A 41 0.90 29.20 -55.57
N ARG A 42 0.26 28.24 -56.24
CA ARG A 42 -1.19 28.00 -56.10
C ARG A 42 -1.63 27.76 -54.65
N ARG A 43 -0.77 27.18 -53.81
CA ARG A 43 -1.09 26.95 -52.39
C ARG A 43 -1.05 28.26 -51.60
N GLY A 44 -0.13 29.14 -51.95
CA GLY A 44 -0.06 30.51 -51.46
C GLY A 44 -1.32 31.29 -51.77
N GLU A 45 -1.83 31.22 -53.00
CA GLU A 45 -3.09 31.88 -53.40
C GLU A 45 -4.30 31.34 -52.62
N VAL A 46 -4.39 30.02 -52.45
CA VAL A 46 -5.47 29.37 -51.68
C VAL A 46 -5.42 29.78 -50.20
N LEU A 47 -4.21 29.84 -49.62
CA LEU A 47 -4.04 30.18 -48.21
C LEU A 47 -4.25 31.67 -47.95
N GLU A 48 -3.84 32.54 -48.86
CA GLU A 48 -4.16 33.98 -48.87
C GLU A 48 -5.67 34.19 -48.91
N SER A 49 -6.35 33.57 -49.87
CA SER A 49 -7.82 33.59 -49.97
C SER A 49 -8.50 33.05 -48.70
N PHE A 50 -7.92 32.03 -48.07
CA PHE A 50 -8.42 31.48 -46.81
C PHE A 50 -8.28 32.47 -45.65
N MET A 51 -7.14 33.15 -45.54
CA MET A 51 -6.91 34.17 -44.51
C MET A 51 -7.89 35.34 -44.66
N ASP A 52 -8.10 35.82 -45.88
CA ASP A 52 -9.03 36.92 -46.16
C ASP A 52 -10.48 36.55 -45.86
N ASN A 53 -10.92 35.37 -46.32
CA ASN A 53 -12.28 34.88 -46.09
C ASN A 53 -12.62 34.68 -44.61
N HIS A 54 -11.63 34.44 -43.75
CA HIS A 54 -11.82 34.17 -42.32
C HIS A 54 -11.32 35.30 -41.42
N ASN A 55 -10.85 36.41 -42.00
CA ASN A 55 -10.32 37.60 -41.32
C ASN A 55 -9.19 37.24 -40.33
N LEU A 56 -8.16 36.53 -40.80
CA LEU A 56 -7.00 36.11 -40.00
C LEU A 56 -5.81 37.05 -40.20
N ILE A 57 -5.09 37.35 -39.12
CA ILE A 57 -3.86 38.13 -39.17
C ILE A 57 -2.66 37.20 -39.21
N LEU A 58 -1.76 37.41 -40.16
CA LEU A 58 -0.48 36.73 -40.25
C LEU A 58 0.55 37.40 -39.32
N LEU A 59 1.20 36.60 -38.46
CA LEU A 59 2.24 37.07 -37.56
C LEU A 59 3.66 37.01 -38.16
N ASN A 60 3.84 36.30 -39.27
CA ASN A 60 5.12 36.21 -39.97
C ASN A 60 5.49 37.58 -40.56
N ASN A 61 6.75 37.98 -40.37
CA ASN A 61 7.28 39.28 -40.84
C ASN A 61 8.15 39.17 -42.12
N GLY A 62 8.01 38.07 -42.87
CA GLY A 62 8.83 37.80 -44.06
C GLY A 62 10.19 37.16 -43.77
N THR A 63 10.59 36.99 -42.50
CA THR A 63 11.83 36.26 -42.19
C THR A 63 11.69 34.79 -42.54
N GLY A 64 12.69 34.25 -43.24
CA GLY A 64 12.65 32.86 -43.68
C GLY A 64 12.74 31.87 -42.52
N THR A 65 11.84 30.89 -42.53
CA THR A 65 11.63 29.92 -41.43
C THR A 65 12.28 28.58 -41.70
N ARG A 66 12.62 28.26 -42.97
CA ARG A 66 13.32 27.04 -43.36
C ARG A 66 14.57 27.38 -44.17
N PHE A 67 15.69 26.79 -43.79
CA PHE A 67 16.97 26.88 -44.49
C PHE A 67 17.15 25.71 -45.46
N ASN A 68 17.33 26.01 -46.76
CA ASN A 68 17.68 25.01 -47.76
C ASN A 68 19.21 24.83 -47.81
N PRO A 69 19.77 23.66 -47.43
CA PRO A 69 21.21 23.45 -47.42
C PRO A 69 21.85 23.38 -48.82
N ILE A 70 21.04 23.21 -49.88
CA ILE A 70 21.50 23.09 -51.26
C ILE A 70 21.62 24.46 -51.91
N THR A 71 20.58 25.31 -51.78
CA THR A 71 20.56 26.65 -52.36
C THR A 71 21.11 27.73 -51.43
N ALA A 72 21.34 27.40 -50.15
CA ALA A 72 21.74 28.32 -49.10
C ALA A 72 20.74 29.45 -48.79
N GLU A 73 19.50 29.32 -49.28
CA GLU A 73 18.44 30.30 -49.12
C GLU A 73 17.49 29.93 -47.99
N PHE A 74 16.86 30.95 -47.41
CA PHE A 74 15.77 30.76 -46.48
C PHE A 74 14.42 30.94 -47.19
N SER A 75 13.45 30.13 -46.82
CA SER A 75 12.06 30.21 -47.29
C SER A 75 11.11 30.34 -46.09
N ALA A 76 10.07 31.16 -46.22
CA ALA A 76 9.08 31.39 -45.18
C ALA A 76 7.84 30.52 -45.43
N ILE A 77 7.93 29.24 -45.06
CA ILE A 77 6.86 28.26 -45.30
C ILE A 77 6.16 27.78 -44.03
N ASP A 78 6.74 28.09 -42.87
CA ASP A 78 6.14 27.84 -41.56
C ASP A 78 5.36 29.09 -41.14
N LEU A 79 4.03 29.03 -41.21
CA LEU A 79 3.17 30.19 -41.03
C LEU A 79 2.46 30.14 -39.69
N THR A 80 2.29 31.31 -39.09
CA THR A 80 1.50 31.53 -37.87
C THR A 80 0.48 32.62 -38.14
N MET A 81 -0.80 32.28 -38.03
CA MET A 81 -1.92 33.20 -38.21
C MET A 81 -2.86 33.15 -37.00
N CYS A 82 -3.51 34.25 -36.67
CA CYS A 82 -4.36 34.35 -35.49
C CYS A 82 -5.63 35.18 -35.74
N ASP A 83 -6.63 35.02 -34.87
CA ASP A 83 -7.76 35.95 -34.84
C ASP A 83 -7.28 37.38 -34.50
N PRO A 84 -7.89 38.43 -35.10
CA PRO A 84 -7.56 39.83 -34.83
C PRO A 84 -7.61 40.21 -33.34
N THR A 85 -8.51 39.55 -32.59
CA THR A 85 -8.71 39.79 -31.15
C THR A 85 -7.50 39.46 -30.27
N VAL A 86 -6.53 38.67 -30.75
CA VAL A 86 -5.37 38.25 -29.96
C VAL A 86 -4.03 38.72 -30.51
N GLU A 87 -4.00 39.34 -31.69
CA GLU A 87 -2.76 39.78 -32.36
C GLU A 87 -1.90 40.67 -31.46
N HIS A 88 -2.49 41.71 -30.88
CA HIS A 88 -1.81 42.65 -29.97
C HIS A 88 -1.21 42.00 -28.71
N LEU A 89 -1.61 40.77 -28.38
CA LEU A 89 -1.09 40.01 -27.24
C LEU A 89 0.06 39.08 -27.65
N LEU A 90 0.39 38.96 -28.94
CA LEU A 90 1.34 37.99 -29.45
C LEU A 90 2.58 38.68 -30.01
N SER A 91 3.76 38.13 -29.72
CA SER A 91 4.99 38.48 -30.42
C SER A 91 5.56 37.25 -31.11
N TRP A 92 6.00 37.39 -32.35
CA TRP A 92 6.51 36.31 -33.18
C TRP A 92 7.94 36.58 -33.64
N LYS A 93 8.80 35.57 -33.59
CA LYS A 93 10.12 35.59 -34.25
C LYS A 93 10.66 34.18 -34.49
N PRO A 94 11.43 33.95 -35.57
CA PRO A 94 12.23 32.74 -35.70
C PRO A 94 13.45 32.81 -34.77
N LEU A 95 13.87 31.66 -34.26
CA LEU A 95 15.14 31.55 -33.51
C LEU A 95 16.33 31.46 -34.47
N ASP A 96 17.52 31.85 -34.02
CA ASP A 96 18.73 31.91 -34.86
C ASP A 96 19.45 30.56 -35.10
N ASP A 97 19.06 29.49 -34.40
CA ASP A 97 19.68 28.15 -34.50
C ASP A 97 18.65 27.14 -35.03
N LEU A 98 19.05 26.35 -36.02
CA LEU A 98 18.24 25.26 -36.58
C LEU A 98 18.08 24.08 -35.61
N TYR A 99 18.90 23.99 -34.55
CA TYR A 99 18.96 22.86 -33.62
C TYR A 99 19.10 21.49 -34.31
N GLY A 100 19.68 21.49 -35.51
CA GLY A 100 19.84 20.29 -36.32
C GLY A 100 18.58 19.87 -37.08
N SER A 101 17.60 20.75 -37.30
CA SER A 101 16.56 20.66 -38.34
C SER A 101 17.01 21.40 -39.62
N ASP A 102 16.18 21.42 -40.66
CA ASP A 102 16.18 22.41 -41.75
C ASP A 102 15.19 23.56 -41.50
N HIS A 103 14.29 23.42 -40.53
CA HIS A 103 13.39 24.49 -40.05
C HIS A 103 13.95 25.19 -38.80
N LEU A 104 13.81 26.51 -38.72
CA LEU A 104 14.04 27.30 -37.53
C LEU A 104 12.84 27.16 -36.59
N PRO A 105 13.05 26.89 -35.30
CA PRO A 105 11.95 26.97 -34.35
C PRO A 105 11.38 28.39 -34.30
N LEU A 106 10.05 28.49 -34.28
CA LEU A 106 9.34 29.75 -34.14
C LEU A 106 8.98 29.99 -32.66
N GLU A 107 9.32 31.17 -32.15
CA GLU A 107 8.94 31.61 -30.80
C GLU A 107 7.73 32.54 -30.90
N ILE A 108 6.61 32.09 -30.32
CA ILE A 108 5.39 32.88 -30.15
C ILE A 108 5.24 33.14 -28.66
N SER A 109 5.40 34.40 -28.25
CA SER A 109 5.23 34.80 -26.84
C SER A 109 3.90 35.51 -26.67
N ILE A 110 3.14 35.11 -25.66
CA ILE A 110 1.92 35.82 -25.28
C ILE A 110 2.31 36.88 -24.24
N GLN A 111 2.24 38.15 -24.63
CA GLN A 111 2.43 39.31 -23.78
C GLN A 111 1.20 39.50 -22.89
N ARG A 112 1.02 38.62 -21.90
CA ARG A 112 0.13 38.89 -20.78
C ARG A 112 0.96 39.26 -19.57
N ASN A 113 0.62 40.40 -18.96
CA ASN A 113 0.88 40.64 -17.54
C ASN A 113 0.02 39.67 -16.72
N ILE A 114 0.36 38.38 -16.76
CA ILE A 114 -0.05 37.47 -15.69
C ILE A 114 0.82 37.92 -14.51
N PRO A 115 0.26 38.49 -13.43
CA PRO A 115 1.04 38.71 -12.23
C PRO A 115 1.67 37.36 -11.90
N TYR A 116 2.99 37.29 -12.04
CA TYR A 116 3.75 36.10 -11.75
C TYR A 116 3.44 35.80 -10.29
N ALA A 117 2.65 34.75 -10.04
CA ALA A 117 2.46 34.29 -8.69
C ALA A 117 3.86 33.94 -8.20
N GLN A 118 4.42 34.80 -7.34
CA GLN A 118 5.68 34.53 -6.66
C GLN A 118 5.56 33.09 -6.13
N PRO A 119 6.56 32.22 -6.39
CA PRO A 119 6.51 30.86 -5.87
C PRO A 119 6.28 30.98 -4.37
N GLN A 120 5.07 30.63 -3.92
CA GLN A 120 4.75 30.75 -2.51
C GLN A 120 5.71 29.87 -1.75
N ASN A 121 6.34 30.45 -0.73
CA ASN A 121 7.18 29.74 0.20
C ASN A 121 6.44 28.48 0.67
N SER A 122 7.02 27.31 0.43
CA SER A 122 6.48 26.12 1.05
C SER A 122 6.89 26.16 2.52
N ASP A 123 5.93 26.26 3.43
CA ASP A 123 6.16 26.22 4.88
C ASP A 123 6.59 24.84 5.41
N ARG A 124 7.10 23.96 4.53
CA ARG A 124 7.37 22.58 4.88
C ARG A 124 8.72 22.43 5.58
N TRP A 125 8.73 21.84 6.77
CA TRP A 125 9.94 21.54 7.54
C TRP A 125 10.85 20.48 6.89
N ASN A 126 12.18 20.69 6.94
CA ASN A 126 13.19 19.69 6.57
C ASN A 126 13.52 18.75 7.74
N LEU A 127 12.62 17.81 8.01
CA LEU A 127 12.73 16.89 9.16
C LEU A 127 13.95 15.95 9.10
N THR A 128 14.55 15.75 7.92
CA THR A 128 15.73 14.87 7.78
C THR A 128 17.01 15.49 8.29
N SER A 129 17.08 16.82 8.35
CA SER A 129 18.25 17.56 8.85
C SER A 129 17.99 18.26 10.19
N ALA A 130 16.93 17.88 10.89
CA ALA A 130 16.55 18.51 12.15
C ALA A 130 17.46 18.07 13.31
N ASP A 131 17.93 19.02 14.11
CA ASP A 131 18.65 18.74 15.35
C ASP A 131 17.67 18.54 16.52
N TRP A 132 17.30 17.29 16.76
CA TRP A 132 16.34 16.92 17.81
C TRP A 132 16.86 17.17 19.23
N LYS A 133 18.19 17.22 19.44
CA LYS A 133 18.75 17.56 20.76
C LYS A 133 18.55 19.04 21.03
N LYS A 134 18.92 19.91 20.07
CA LYS A 134 18.69 21.36 20.17
C LYS A 134 17.20 21.66 20.33
N TYR A 135 16.34 20.99 19.57
CA TYR A 135 14.88 21.09 19.71
C TYR A 135 14.41 20.77 21.13
N ALA A 136 14.81 19.61 21.67
CA ALA A 136 14.37 19.17 22.98
C ALA A 136 14.85 20.12 24.09
N THR A 137 16.11 20.57 24.04
CA THR A 137 16.65 21.55 25.01
C THR A 137 15.90 22.87 24.95
N PHE A 138 15.59 23.39 23.76
CA PHE A 138 14.85 24.65 23.64
C PHE A 138 13.47 24.55 24.30
N VAL A 139 12.74 23.46 24.02
CA VAL A 139 11.41 23.22 24.62
C VAL A 139 11.53 23.09 26.14
N GLU A 140 12.49 22.32 26.66
CA GLU A 140 12.70 22.14 28.10
C GLU A 140 12.97 23.47 28.83
N THR A 141 13.71 24.39 28.22
CA THR A 141 14.03 25.71 28.81
C THR A 141 12.82 26.66 28.83
N HIS A 142 11.96 26.63 27.82
CA HIS A 142 10.86 27.59 27.67
C HIS A 142 9.53 27.07 28.17
N ILE A 143 9.38 25.76 28.40
CA ILE A 143 8.08 25.20 28.80
C ILE A 143 7.63 25.67 30.19
N THR A 144 8.55 26.03 31.08
CA THR A 144 8.24 26.55 32.41
C THR A 144 7.58 27.92 32.38
N SER A 145 7.62 28.63 31.24
CA SER A 145 6.92 29.90 31.07
C SER A 145 5.44 29.73 30.69
N VAL A 146 4.98 28.50 30.44
CA VAL A 146 3.57 28.24 30.14
C VAL A 146 2.76 28.32 31.42
N ASP A 147 1.81 29.25 31.48
CA ASP A 147 0.91 29.38 32.62
C ASP A 147 -0.21 28.33 32.54
N ILE A 148 -0.07 27.28 33.36
CA ILE A 148 -1.00 26.15 33.43
C ILE A 148 -2.35 26.52 34.05
N TYR A 149 -2.53 27.71 34.63
CA TYR A 149 -3.81 28.15 35.22
C TYR A 149 -4.71 28.88 34.22
N LEU A 150 -4.21 29.17 33.01
CA LEU A 150 -5.02 29.75 31.94
C LEU A 150 -6.08 28.78 31.43
N ASN A 151 -7.00 29.32 30.62
CA ASN A 151 -7.93 28.49 29.86
C ASN A 151 -7.15 27.63 28.84
N ILE A 152 -7.77 26.54 28.38
CA ILE A 152 -7.10 25.54 27.54
C ILE A 152 -6.64 26.12 26.19
N ASP A 153 -7.40 27.04 25.58
CA ASP A 153 -7.04 27.63 24.30
C ASP A 153 -5.76 28.47 24.40
N ASP A 154 -5.61 29.26 25.46
CA ASP A 154 -4.42 30.08 25.71
C ASP A 154 -3.18 29.21 25.96
N ILE A 155 -3.32 28.12 26.72
CA ILE A 155 -2.24 27.15 26.96
C ILE A 155 -1.79 26.51 25.66
N ILE A 156 -2.74 26.08 24.81
CA ILE A 156 -2.43 25.49 23.50
C ILE A 156 -1.76 26.52 22.59
N ALA A 157 -2.18 27.78 22.63
CA ALA A 157 -1.57 28.85 21.84
C ALA A 157 -0.09 29.06 22.25
N GLN A 158 0.17 29.24 23.55
CA GLN A 158 1.54 29.37 24.08
C GLN A 158 2.40 28.14 23.74
N PHE A 159 1.85 26.95 23.94
CA PHE A 159 2.58 25.72 23.64
C PHE A 159 2.90 25.61 22.14
N THR A 160 1.93 25.88 21.26
CA THR A 160 2.11 25.89 19.80
C THR A 160 3.18 26.88 19.37
N GLU A 161 3.24 28.05 19.99
CA GLU A 161 4.27 29.06 19.73
C GLU A 161 5.67 28.55 20.10
N ILE A 162 5.84 27.99 21.30
CA ILE A 162 7.11 27.39 21.75
C ILE A 162 7.58 26.31 20.76
N LEU A 163 6.67 25.45 20.28
CA LEU A 163 7.03 24.40 19.31
C LEU A 163 7.46 24.96 17.95
N ASN A 164 6.81 26.04 17.50
CA ASN A 164 7.19 26.71 16.25
C ASN A 164 8.56 27.39 16.38
N GLN A 165 8.83 28.07 17.49
CA GLN A 165 10.13 28.68 17.77
C GLN A 165 11.23 27.62 17.87
N ALA A 166 11.01 26.54 18.61
CA ALA A 166 11.92 25.40 18.69
C ALA A 166 12.21 24.79 17.31
N GLY A 167 11.17 24.69 16.46
CA GLY A 167 11.30 24.25 15.08
C GLY A 167 12.20 25.15 14.25
N ASN A 168 11.98 26.47 14.30
CA ASN A 168 12.80 27.44 13.57
C ASN A 168 14.27 27.40 14.00
N GLU A 169 14.54 27.17 15.30
CA GLU A 169 15.89 27.06 15.84
C GLU A 169 16.60 25.74 15.47
N SER A 170 15.86 24.66 15.32
CA SER A 170 16.41 23.30 15.17
C SER A 170 16.39 22.77 13.73
N THR A 171 15.60 23.38 12.83
CA THR A 171 15.48 22.93 11.44
C THR A 171 15.16 24.09 10.49
N LYS A 172 15.50 23.90 9.22
CA LYS A 172 15.15 24.84 8.14
C LYS A 172 13.82 24.43 7.48
N LYS A 173 13.09 25.43 6.96
CA LYS A 173 12.00 25.21 6.01
C LYS A 173 12.56 24.92 4.62
N ILE A 174 11.86 24.09 3.84
CA ILE A 174 12.23 23.71 2.48
C ILE A 174 11.72 24.80 1.54
N PHE A 175 12.64 25.47 0.86
CA PHE A 175 12.32 26.44 -0.18
C PHE A 175 12.26 25.74 -1.53
N TRP A 176 11.07 25.69 -2.13
CA TRP A 176 10.96 25.34 -3.55
C TRP A 176 11.35 26.56 -4.37
N VAL A 177 12.60 26.59 -4.85
CA VAL A 177 13.01 27.56 -5.87
C VAL A 177 12.27 27.18 -7.16
N GLY A 178 11.16 27.89 -7.42
CA GLY A 178 10.54 27.86 -8.73
C GLY A 178 11.59 28.30 -9.76
N ASN A 179 11.87 27.44 -10.74
CA ASN A 179 12.65 27.75 -11.93
C ASN A 179 14.17 27.95 -11.82
N SER A 180 14.88 27.08 -11.10
CA SER A 180 16.14 26.64 -11.74
C SER A 180 15.72 25.80 -12.95
N ARG A 181 16.04 26.24 -14.18
CA ARG A 181 15.86 25.41 -15.39
C ARG A 181 16.43 24.05 -15.04
N ARG A 182 15.57 23.03 -14.88
CA ARG A 182 16.02 21.69 -14.51
C ARG A 182 16.99 21.27 -15.61
N LYS A 183 18.28 21.24 -15.29
CA LYS A 183 19.29 20.80 -16.25
C LYS A 183 18.91 19.38 -16.64
N ASP A 184 18.82 19.16 -17.94
CA ASP A 184 18.57 17.83 -18.49
C ASP A 184 19.58 16.85 -17.89
N PRO A 185 19.16 15.76 -17.24
CA PRO A 185 20.07 14.84 -16.54
C PRO A 185 21.11 14.16 -17.44
N TRP A 186 20.92 14.25 -18.75
CA TRP A 186 21.81 13.71 -19.77
C TRP A 186 22.74 14.77 -20.39
N TRP A 187 22.52 16.06 -20.12
CA TRP A 187 23.37 17.14 -20.64
C TRP A 187 24.63 17.27 -19.78
N ASN A 188 25.76 16.86 -20.33
CA ASN A 188 27.08 16.93 -19.68
C ASN A 188 28.03 17.85 -20.46
N GLU A 189 29.24 18.05 -19.94
CA GLU A 189 30.27 18.90 -20.56
C GLU A 189 30.59 18.50 -22.00
N ARG A 190 30.57 17.19 -22.33
CA ARG A 190 30.77 16.69 -23.70
C ARG A 190 29.64 17.15 -24.63
N CYS A 191 28.40 17.11 -24.16
CA CYS A 191 27.26 17.64 -24.90
C CYS A 191 27.41 19.15 -25.13
N GLU A 192 27.75 19.90 -24.07
CA GLU A 192 27.98 21.35 -24.13
C GLU A 192 29.05 21.71 -25.17
N LEU A 193 30.23 21.10 -25.08
CA LEU A 193 31.34 21.34 -26.00
C LEU A 193 30.99 20.96 -27.46
N SER A 194 30.37 19.79 -27.67
CA SER A 194 29.98 19.35 -29.01
C SER A 194 28.92 20.27 -29.64
N ASN A 195 27.98 20.78 -28.84
CA ASN A 195 26.96 21.70 -29.29
C ASN A 195 27.54 23.10 -29.57
N ARG A 196 28.50 23.55 -28.75
CA ARG A 196 29.24 24.80 -28.97
C ARG A 196 30.03 24.75 -30.28
N ASN A 197 30.77 23.67 -30.53
CA ASN A 197 31.52 23.49 -31.78
C ASN A 197 30.60 23.44 -32.99
N ARG A 198 29.45 22.76 -32.88
CA ARG A 198 28.39 22.77 -33.92
C ARG A 198 27.89 24.20 -34.19
N LYS A 199 27.60 24.97 -33.15
CA LYS A 199 27.15 26.37 -33.28
C LYS A 199 28.21 27.26 -33.93
N HIS A 200 29.48 27.13 -33.54
CA HIS A 200 30.57 27.88 -34.17
C HIS A 200 30.71 27.57 -35.66
N ALA A 201 30.64 26.28 -36.04
CA ALA A 201 30.68 25.88 -37.44
C ALA A 201 29.47 26.39 -38.23
N TYR A 202 28.27 26.38 -37.63
CA TYR A 202 27.07 26.95 -38.25
C TYR A 202 27.19 28.47 -38.43
N ASN A 203 27.67 29.19 -37.42
CA ASN A 203 27.88 30.63 -37.51
C ASN A 203 28.95 31.00 -38.55
N ARG A 204 30.00 30.16 -38.69
CA ARG A 204 31.02 30.31 -39.74
C ARG A 204 30.40 30.11 -41.13
N LEU A 205 29.59 29.07 -41.30
CA LEU A 205 28.85 28.81 -42.54
C LEU A 205 27.88 29.96 -42.88
N LYS A 206 27.18 30.52 -41.90
CA LYS A 206 26.26 31.67 -42.09
C LYS A 206 26.99 32.95 -42.50
N LYS A 207 28.21 33.17 -42.00
CA LYS A 207 29.05 34.33 -42.33
C LYS A 207 29.75 34.19 -43.69
N CYS A 208 30.18 32.98 -44.05
CA CYS A 208 30.89 32.69 -45.28
C CYS A 208 30.51 31.31 -45.80
N PHE A 209 29.72 31.28 -46.86
CA PHE A 209 29.24 30.03 -47.45
C PHE A 209 30.31 29.44 -48.38
N THR A 210 30.98 28.37 -47.93
CA THR A 210 31.90 27.56 -48.75
C THR A 210 31.59 26.07 -48.60
N VAL A 211 31.99 25.26 -49.58
CA VAL A 211 31.79 23.80 -49.55
C VAL A 211 32.51 23.18 -48.34
N GLU A 212 33.68 23.70 -47.99
CA GLU A 212 34.48 23.27 -46.85
C GLU A 212 33.75 23.54 -45.53
N ASN A 213 33.21 24.75 -45.36
CA ASN A 213 32.44 25.14 -44.18
C ASN A 213 31.17 24.28 -44.05
N LEU A 214 30.53 23.93 -45.17
CA LEU A 214 29.35 23.06 -45.20
C LEU A 214 29.69 21.62 -44.77
N VAL A 215 30.81 21.07 -45.26
CA VAL A 215 31.32 19.75 -44.86
C VAL A 215 31.70 19.73 -43.38
N GLU A 216 32.39 20.76 -42.90
CA GLU A 216 32.77 20.90 -41.49
C GLU A 216 31.53 20.95 -40.58
N TYR A 217 30.52 21.76 -40.93
CA TYR A 217 29.25 21.82 -40.23
C TYR A 217 28.52 20.46 -40.23
N LYS A 218 28.43 19.76 -41.37
CA LYS A 218 27.81 18.42 -41.46
C LYS A 218 28.50 17.42 -40.54
N LYS A 219 29.84 17.40 -40.51
CA LYS A 219 30.66 16.53 -39.65
C LYS A 219 30.42 16.82 -38.17
N LEU A 220 30.45 18.09 -37.76
CA LEU A 220 30.23 18.49 -36.36
C LEU A 220 28.78 18.31 -35.91
N ARG A 221 27.80 18.48 -36.81
CA ARG A 221 26.38 18.15 -36.56
C ARG A 221 26.19 16.66 -36.31
N ALA A 222 26.80 15.80 -37.13
CA ALA A 222 26.75 14.34 -36.94
C ALA A 222 27.40 13.92 -35.60
N LYS A 223 28.57 14.49 -35.29
CA LYS A 223 29.28 14.26 -34.01
C LYS A 223 28.43 14.69 -32.81
N ALA A 224 27.85 15.88 -32.84
CA ALA A 224 26.98 16.37 -31.76
C ALA A 224 25.74 15.47 -31.58
N ARG A 225 25.09 15.06 -32.67
CA ARG A 225 23.96 14.11 -32.62
C ARG A 225 24.34 12.76 -31.99
N TYR A 226 25.49 12.21 -32.37
CA TYR A 226 26.01 10.97 -31.80
C TYR A 226 26.24 11.11 -30.29
N ILE A 227 26.97 12.14 -29.86
CA ILE A 227 27.29 12.39 -28.44
C ILE A 227 26.00 12.61 -27.63
N MET A 228 25.04 13.37 -28.15
CA MET A 228 23.76 13.58 -27.46
C MET A 228 22.96 12.27 -27.32
N LYS A 229 22.94 11.42 -28.36
CA LYS A 229 22.27 10.12 -28.31
C LYS A 229 22.95 9.17 -27.32
N GLU A 230 24.28 9.15 -27.30
CA GLU A 230 25.08 8.37 -26.36
C GLU A 230 24.85 8.83 -24.92
N SER A 231 24.97 10.14 -24.63
CA SER A 231 24.73 10.71 -23.30
C SER A 231 23.30 10.46 -22.80
N LYS A 232 22.28 10.60 -23.67
CA LYS A 232 20.88 10.24 -23.35
C LYS A 232 20.76 8.76 -22.98
N THR A 233 21.39 7.88 -23.76
CA THR A 233 21.37 6.43 -23.51
C THR A 233 22.06 6.07 -22.20
N ASN A 234 23.24 6.65 -21.94
CA ASN A 234 24.02 6.37 -20.72
C ASN A 234 23.33 6.93 -19.48
N SER A 235 22.81 8.15 -19.53
CA SER A 235 22.02 8.73 -18.43
C SER A 235 20.79 7.86 -18.10
N TRP A 236 20.07 7.38 -19.13
CA TRP A 236 18.96 6.45 -18.92
C TRP A 236 19.40 5.11 -18.30
N ARG A 237 20.50 4.52 -18.79
CA ARG A 237 21.06 3.28 -18.23
C ARG A 237 21.45 3.44 -16.77
N SER A 238 22.11 4.54 -16.42
CA SER A 238 22.49 4.88 -15.04
C SER A 238 21.26 5.08 -14.16
N TYR A 239 20.23 5.78 -14.65
CA TYR A 239 18.99 5.98 -13.93
C TYR A 239 18.30 4.65 -13.58
N VAL A 240 18.14 3.75 -14.56
CA VAL A 240 17.49 2.44 -14.32
C VAL A 240 18.36 1.54 -13.45
N SER A 241 19.68 1.53 -13.65
CA SER A 241 20.61 0.68 -12.87
C SER A 241 20.79 1.18 -11.43
N SER A 242 20.49 2.45 -11.17
CA SER A 242 20.39 2.99 -9.81
C SER A 242 19.18 2.48 -9.02
N ILE A 243 18.30 1.68 -9.63
CA ILE A 243 17.20 0.97 -8.96
C ILE A 243 17.73 -0.43 -8.66
N ASN A 244 18.25 -0.63 -7.45
CA ASN A 244 18.82 -1.91 -7.04
C ASN A 244 18.43 -2.26 -5.59
N THR A 245 18.93 -3.39 -5.09
CA THR A 245 18.62 -3.91 -3.75
C THR A 245 19.04 -2.99 -2.61
N ASN A 246 20.04 -2.12 -2.82
CA ASN A 246 20.50 -1.15 -1.82
C ASN A 246 19.71 0.17 -1.87
N THR A 247 18.88 0.38 -2.89
CA THR A 247 18.04 1.58 -3.00
C THR A 247 16.88 1.53 -2.02
N SER A 248 16.63 2.64 -1.31
CA SER A 248 15.50 2.72 -0.38
C SER A 248 14.16 2.52 -1.11
N ALA A 249 13.19 1.88 -0.44
CA ALA A 249 11.88 1.61 -1.05
C ALA A 249 11.17 2.90 -1.51
N SER A 250 11.29 3.99 -0.74
CA SER A 250 10.71 5.30 -1.08
C SER A 250 11.27 5.88 -2.38
N GLU A 251 12.59 5.77 -2.56
CA GLU A 251 13.27 6.23 -3.76
C GLU A 251 12.91 5.36 -4.97
N VAL A 252 12.89 4.03 -4.82
CA VAL A 252 12.42 3.10 -5.86
C VAL A 252 11.01 3.47 -6.32
N TRP A 253 10.07 3.68 -5.39
CA TRP A 253 8.71 4.09 -5.72
C TRP A 253 8.63 5.45 -6.41
N THR A 254 9.48 6.40 -6.03
CA THR A 254 9.53 7.72 -6.67
C THR A 254 10.04 7.62 -8.10
N LYS A 255 11.14 6.89 -8.34
CA LYS A 255 11.65 6.62 -9.69
C LYS A 255 10.62 5.88 -10.53
N MET A 256 9.93 4.89 -9.97
CA MET A 256 8.88 4.14 -10.66
C MET A 256 7.66 4.98 -11.04
N ARG A 257 7.23 5.94 -10.22
CA ARG A 257 6.15 6.88 -10.56
C ARG A 257 6.52 7.75 -11.75
N LEU A 258 7.75 8.27 -11.77
CA LEU A 258 8.29 9.04 -12.88
C LEU A 258 8.33 8.20 -14.18
N LEU A 259 8.78 6.95 -14.11
CA LEU A 259 8.80 6.02 -15.25
C LEU A 259 7.40 5.70 -15.80
N ARG A 260 6.35 5.82 -14.98
CA ARG A 260 4.96 5.64 -15.40
C ARG A 260 4.33 6.91 -16.00
N GLY A 261 5.09 8.01 -16.09
CA GLY A 261 4.56 9.32 -16.47
C GLY A 261 3.59 9.90 -15.44
N GLN A 262 3.59 9.38 -14.21
CA GLN A 262 2.79 9.91 -13.11
C GLN A 262 3.55 11.07 -12.48
N CYS A 263 3.59 12.22 -13.17
CA CYS A 263 4.14 13.45 -12.60
C CYS A 263 3.22 13.98 -11.48
N VAL A 264 3.84 14.52 -10.43
CA VAL A 264 3.18 14.94 -9.17
C VAL A 264 2.42 16.27 -9.32
N ALA A 265 2.56 16.99 -10.44
CA ALA A 265 1.79 18.19 -10.69
C ALA A 265 0.32 17.83 -10.99
N HIS A 266 -0.48 17.67 -9.94
CA HIS A 266 -1.93 17.73 -10.01
C HIS A 266 -2.36 19.20 -10.17
N GLU A 267 -1.89 19.86 -11.22
CA GLU A 267 -2.40 21.19 -11.53
C GLU A 267 -3.72 21.01 -12.27
N ILE A 268 -4.81 21.34 -11.57
CA ILE A 268 -6.10 21.58 -12.19
C ILE A 268 -5.91 22.83 -13.03
N SER A 269 -5.85 22.67 -14.35
CA SER A 269 -5.74 23.80 -15.27
C SER A 269 -7.03 24.61 -15.29
N TYR A 270 -8.18 23.95 -15.15
CA TYR A 270 -9.49 24.57 -15.01
C TYR A 270 -10.54 23.61 -14.42
N LEU A 271 -11.63 24.16 -13.88
CA LEU A 271 -12.84 23.44 -13.51
C LEU A 271 -14.02 23.87 -14.39
N MET A 272 -14.89 22.92 -14.72
CA MET A 272 -16.18 23.19 -15.35
C MET A 272 -17.22 23.43 -14.26
N SER A 273 -17.85 24.61 -14.24
CA SER A 273 -18.97 24.93 -13.36
C SER A 273 -20.12 25.48 -14.19
N ASP A 274 -21.22 24.75 -14.30
CA ASP A 274 -22.49 25.26 -14.86
C ASP A 274 -22.31 25.99 -16.22
N ASN A 275 -21.54 25.37 -17.12
CA ASN A 275 -21.09 25.86 -18.44
C ASN A 275 -19.99 26.95 -18.47
N ASN A 276 -19.53 27.43 -17.32
CA ASN A 276 -18.39 28.35 -17.20
C ASN A 276 -17.08 27.62 -16.86
N ILE A 277 -15.96 28.15 -17.35
CA ILE A 277 -14.60 27.62 -17.13
C ILE A 277 -13.92 28.46 -16.06
N LEU A 278 -13.69 27.88 -14.88
CA LEU A 278 -12.91 28.50 -13.81
C LEU A 278 -11.43 28.18 -14.00
N THR A 279 -10.62 29.20 -14.29
CA THR A 279 -9.15 29.07 -14.47
C THR A 279 -8.36 29.67 -13.31
N ASN A 280 -8.93 30.63 -12.59
CA ASN A 280 -8.30 31.26 -11.43
C ASN A 280 -8.29 30.30 -10.24
N ARG A 281 -7.12 30.12 -9.62
CA ARG A 281 -6.93 29.23 -8.46
C ARG A 281 -7.77 29.64 -7.26
N LYS A 282 -8.01 30.95 -7.05
CA LYS A 282 -8.86 31.44 -5.95
C LYS A 282 -10.31 31.01 -6.15
N ASP A 283 -10.84 31.18 -7.36
CA ASP A 283 -12.22 30.79 -7.68
C ASP A 283 -12.41 29.28 -7.64
N ILE A 284 -11.37 28.52 -8.01
CA ILE A 284 -11.33 27.05 -7.88
C ILE A 284 -11.47 26.61 -6.41
N VAL A 285 -10.73 27.21 -5.48
CA VAL A 285 -10.82 26.82 -4.05
C VAL A 285 -12.16 27.22 -3.43
N GLU A 286 -12.72 28.38 -3.79
CA GLU A 286 -14.06 28.78 -3.34
C GLU A 286 -15.13 27.83 -3.88
N LYS A 287 -15.09 27.45 -5.17
CA LYS A 287 -16.07 26.51 -5.73
C LYS A 287 -16.02 25.14 -5.05
N PHE A 288 -14.82 24.65 -4.70
CA PHE A 288 -14.72 23.44 -3.89
C PHE A 288 -15.33 23.63 -2.50
N ALA A 289 -15.09 24.77 -1.85
CA ALA A 289 -15.63 25.07 -0.54
C ALA A 289 -17.17 25.10 -0.56
N ASP A 290 -17.77 25.80 -1.54
CA ASP A 290 -19.22 25.85 -1.74
C ASP A 290 -19.83 24.45 -1.92
N ILE A 291 -19.17 23.59 -2.71
CA ILE A 291 -19.65 22.22 -2.93
C ILE A 291 -19.63 21.42 -1.63
N TYR A 292 -18.53 21.46 -0.87
CA TYR A 292 -18.42 20.68 0.37
C TYR A 292 -19.35 21.20 1.47
N GLU A 293 -19.56 22.51 1.55
CA GLU A 293 -20.55 23.13 2.44
C GLU A 293 -21.95 22.65 2.06
N SER A 294 -22.31 22.77 0.78
CA SER A 294 -23.58 22.31 0.25
C SER A 294 -23.81 20.82 0.48
N ASN A 295 -22.77 19.97 0.45
CA ASN A 295 -22.88 18.55 0.70
C ASN A 295 -23.19 18.21 2.16
N SER A 296 -22.70 19.04 3.10
CA SER A 296 -22.90 18.86 4.54
C SER A 296 -24.20 19.48 5.06
N SER A 297 -24.86 20.30 4.24
CA SER A 297 -26.02 21.08 4.66
C SER A 297 -27.26 20.22 4.93
N ASN A 298 -28.07 20.66 5.90
CA ASN A 298 -29.41 20.13 6.18
C ASN A 298 -30.33 20.12 4.95
N ASN A 299 -30.09 20.99 3.96
CA ASN A 299 -30.87 21.04 2.71
C ASN A 299 -30.82 19.75 1.90
N ASN A 300 -29.85 18.85 2.15
CA ASN A 300 -29.82 17.54 1.49
C ASN A 300 -30.78 16.53 2.12
N TYR A 301 -31.27 16.77 3.33
CA TYR A 301 -32.21 15.87 3.98
C TYR A 301 -33.63 16.07 3.44
N GLU A 302 -34.41 14.99 3.45
CA GLU A 302 -35.83 15.06 3.14
C GLU A 302 -36.60 15.77 4.27
N ARG A 303 -37.70 16.45 3.93
CA ARG A 303 -38.48 17.26 4.88
C ARG A 303 -38.99 16.45 6.08
N GLU A 304 -39.42 15.22 5.84
CA GLU A 304 -39.90 14.31 6.89
C GLU A 304 -38.80 14.03 7.93
N PHE A 305 -37.58 13.73 7.47
CA PHE A 305 -36.44 13.52 8.38
C PHE A 305 -36.03 14.81 9.10
N LEU A 306 -36.11 15.99 8.47
CA LEU A 306 -35.79 17.25 9.15
C LEU A 306 -36.71 17.50 10.34
N ASN A 307 -38.01 17.25 10.19
CA ASN A 307 -38.97 17.36 11.29
C ASN A 307 -38.65 16.37 12.41
N TYR A 308 -38.35 15.12 12.05
CA TYR A 308 -37.92 14.11 13.01
C TYR A 308 -36.63 14.52 13.75
N LYS A 309 -35.61 14.97 13.01
CA LYS A 309 -34.33 15.45 13.54
C LYS A 309 -34.52 16.54 14.59
N ILE A 310 -35.29 17.58 14.27
CA ILE A 310 -35.56 18.69 15.20
C ILE A 310 -36.27 18.17 16.45
N SER A 311 -37.30 17.32 16.28
CA SER A 311 -38.04 16.77 17.41
C SER A 311 -37.17 15.91 18.33
N GLU A 312 -36.23 15.16 17.77
CA GLU A 312 -35.33 14.28 18.54
C GLU A 312 -34.24 15.08 19.25
N GLU A 313 -33.64 16.06 18.58
CA GLU A 313 -32.57 16.91 19.15
C GLU A 313 -33.05 17.79 20.33
N LEU A 314 -34.36 18.06 20.42
CA LEU A 314 -34.96 18.81 21.52
C LEU A 314 -35.28 17.96 22.76
N LYS A 315 -35.21 16.62 22.67
CA LYS A 315 -35.54 15.76 23.81
C LYS A 315 -34.47 15.90 24.90
N PRO A 316 -34.87 16.16 26.16
CA PRO A 316 -33.93 16.15 27.26
C PRO A 316 -33.41 14.72 27.49
N HIS A 317 -32.11 14.59 27.70
CA HIS A 317 -31.48 13.34 28.09
C HIS A 317 -30.98 13.47 29.53
N ILE A 318 -31.49 12.61 30.42
CA ILE A 318 -30.98 12.47 31.79
C ILE A 318 -29.82 11.49 31.72
N GLU A 319 -28.64 11.92 32.16
CA GLU A 319 -27.44 11.10 32.14
C GLU A 319 -27.20 10.48 33.52
N GLU A 320 -27.20 9.15 33.59
CA GLU A 320 -26.60 8.44 34.71
C GLU A 320 -25.08 8.45 34.50
N ASN A 321 -24.36 9.17 35.38
CA ASN A 321 -22.90 9.15 35.38
C ASN A 321 -22.43 7.80 35.90
N ASP A 322 -21.89 6.99 34.98
CA ASP A 322 -21.17 5.76 35.33
C ASP A 322 -19.69 6.11 35.52
N GLU A 323 -19.37 6.65 36.70
CA GLU A 323 -17.98 6.96 37.10
C GLU A 323 -17.10 5.70 37.18
N GLU A 324 -17.71 4.51 37.31
CA GLU A 324 -17.00 3.23 37.33
C GLU A 324 -16.57 2.77 35.92
N ASN A 325 -17.10 3.39 34.85
CA ASN A 325 -16.73 3.00 33.49
C ASN A 325 -15.26 3.35 33.20
N PRO A 326 -14.39 2.37 32.91
CA PRO A 326 -12.96 2.61 32.68
C PRO A 326 -12.68 3.55 31.51
N LEU A 327 -13.65 3.76 30.61
CA LEU A 327 -13.56 4.74 29.55
C LEU A 327 -13.31 6.17 30.05
N ASN A 328 -13.89 6.54 31.19
CA ASN A 328 -13.91 7.91 31.71
C ASN A 328 -12.68 8.28 32.57
N LEU A 329 -11.80 7.32 32.84
CA LEU A 329 -10.56 7.53 33.59
C LEU A 329 -9.63 8.56 32.91
N LYS A 330 -8.75 9.19 33.67
CA LYS A 330 -7.71 10.07 33.12
C LYS A 330 -6.82 9.33 32.12
N ILE A 331 -6.32 10.05 31.12
CA ILE A 331 -5.31 9.56 30.19
C ILE A 331 -3.99 9.42 30.95
N THR A 332 -3.31 8.30 30.74
CA THR A 332 -2.02 7.98 31.34
C THR A 332 -0.85 8.44 30.47
N TYR A 333 0.30 8.67 31.09
CA TYR A 333 1.53 9.06 30.37
C TYR A 333 1.95 7.98 29.35
N GLU A 334 1.77 6.72 29.73
CA GLU A 334 2.14 5.58 28.91
C GLU A 334 1.23 5.46 27.67
N GLU A 335 -0.07 5.76 27.79
CA GLU A 335 -0.97 5.84 26.63
C GLU A 335 -0.52 6.88 25.61
N LEU A 336 -0.08 8.04 26.09
CA LEU A 336 0.47 9.12 25.27
C LEU A 336 1.74 8.66 24.55
N VAL A 337 2.74 8.17 25.30
CA VAL A 337 4.04 7.74 24.74
C VAL A 337 3.87 6.60 23.73
N GLU A 338 3.05 5.60 24.05
CA GLU A 338 2.80 4.48 23.14
C GLU A 338 2.10 4.94 21.85
N THR A 339 1.15 5.87 21.96
CA THR A 339 0.44 6.43 20.79
C THR A 339 1.35 7.29 19.92
N LEU A 340 2.28 8.05 20.52
CA LEU A 340 3.30 8.80 19.79
C LEU A 340 4.28 7.86 19.06
N ARG A 341 4.70 6.77 19.72
CA ARG A 341 5.60 5.76 19.14
C ARG A 341 4.99 5.05 17.93
N GLN A 342 3.71 4.73 17.99
CA GLN A 342 2.98 4.01 16.93
C GLN A 342 2.52 4.92 15.78
N THR A 343 2.58 6.25 15.93
CA THR A 343 2.05 7.19 14.94
C THR A 343 3.08 7.51 13.85
N PRO A 344 2.85 7.13 12.58
CA PRO A 344 3.72 7.53 11.48
C PRO A 344 3.54 9.01 11.11
N ASP A 345 4.53 9.59 10.45
CA ASP A 345 4.46 10.96 9.97
C ASP A 345 3.49 11.11 8.78
N SER A 346 2.64 12.13 8.83
CA SER A 346 1.73 12.55 7.75
C SER A 346 1.72 14.06 7.62
N SER A 347 1.00 14.58 6.62
CA SER A 347 0.84 16.03 6.46
C SER A 347 0.20 16.68 7.70
N PRO A 348 0.71 17.84 8.16
CA PRO A 348 0.17 18.57 9.29
C PRO A 348 -1.15 19.29 8.95
N GLY A 349 -1.80 19.85 9.97
CA GLY A 349 -3.03 20.63 9.84
C GLY A 349 -2.75 22.11 9.53
N HIS A 350 -3.66 22.98 9.97
CA HIS A 350 -3.56 24.44 9.78
C HIS A 350 -2.39 25.07 10.57
N ASP A 351 -1.96 24.41 11.65
CA ASP A 351 -0.84 24.76 12.53
C ASP A 351 0.55 24.47 11.93
N ASN A 352 0.62 23.74 10.81
CA ASN A 352 1.87 23.30 10.17
C ASN A 352 2.85 22.53 11.09
N LEU A 353 2.40 22.01 12.23
CA LEU A 353 3.21 21.24 13.17
C LEU A 353 3.21 19.73 12.80
N PRO A 354 4.35 19.14 12.41
CA PRO A 354 4.43 17.74 12.04
C PRO A 354 4.47 16.82 13.27
N TYR A 355 4.05 15.56 13.12
CA TYR A 355 4.11 14.57 14.21
C TYR A 355 5.52 14.36 14.78
N ALA A 356 6.56 14.51 13.96
CA ALA A 356 7.95 14.45 14.41
C ALA A 356 8.27 15.45 15.54
N PHE A 357 7.64 16.63 15.56
CA PHE A 357 7.86 17.62 16.63
C PHE A 357 7.27 17.12 17.95
N ILE A 358 6.07 16.57 17.91
CA ILE A 358 5.40 16.00 19.09
C ILE A 358 6.14 14.74 19.59
N ARG A 359 6.61 13.89 18.67
CA ARG A 359 7.33 12.64 19.03
C ARG A 359 8.66 12.91 19.73
N ASN A 360 9.36 13.98 19.33
CA ASN A 360 10.65 14.36 19.89
C ASN A 360 10.54 15.40 21.02
N LEU A 361 9.36 15.56 21.64
CA LEU A 361 9.22 16.38 22.84
C LEU A 361 10.06 15.82 24.00
N PRO A 362 10.66 16.69 24.83
CA PRO A 362 11.20 16.29 26.13
C PRO A 362 10.11 15.74 27.06
N ASN A 363 10.51 15.17 28.20
CA ASN A 363 9.57 14.58 29.16
C ASN A 363 8.63 15.64 29.76
N SER A 364 9.13 16.83 30.10
CA SER A 364 8.31 17.98 30.49
C SER A 364 7.27 18.34 29.44
N GLY A 365 7.68 18.41 28.15
CA GLY A 365 6.79 18.61 27.00
C GLY A 365 5.66 17.61 26.89
N LYS A 366 5.95 16.33 27.13
CA LYS A 366 4.95 15.27 27.12
C LYS A 366 4.02 15.35 28.33
N LEU A 367 4.51 15.75 29.50
CA LEU A 367 3.70 15.93 30.71
C LEU A 367 2.73 17.11 30.57
N LEU A 368 3.17 18.23 30.01
CA LEU A 368 2.28 19.35 29.70
C LEU A 368 1.18 18.94 28.71
N LEU A 369 1.55 18.25 27.63
CA LEU A 369 0.56 17.74 26.66
C LEU A 369 -0.44 16.77 27.29
N LEU A 370 0.02 15.93 28.22
CA LEU A 370 -0.83 15.02 28.99
C LEU A 370 -1.82 15.78 29.87
N ASP A 371 -1.36 16.85 30.54
CA ASP A 371 -2.21 17.70 31.37
C ASP A 371 -3.29 18.39 30.53
N ILE A 372 -2.90 18.98 29.39
CA ILE A 372 -3.84 19.57 28.40
C ILE A 372 -4.93 18.55 28.03
N TYR A 373 -4.55 17.32 27.70
CA TYR A 373 -5.53 16.28 27.34
C TYR A 373 -6.47 15.91 28.49
N ASN A 374 -5.94 15.80 29.71
CA ASN A 374 -6.76 15.47 30.87
C ASN A 374 -7.70 16.61 31.25
N ARG A 375 -7.26 17.87 31.14
CA ARG A 375 -8.10 19.05 31.34
C ARG A 375 -9.22 19.14 30.31
N ILE A 376 -8.94 18.89 29.03
CA ILE A 376 -9.96 18.81 27.95
C ILE A 376 -11.08 17.83 28.33
N LEU A 377 -10.71 16.66 28.88
CA LEU A 377 -11.68 15.65 29.29
C LEU A 377 -12.43 16.02 30.57
N SER A 378 -11.75 16.53 31.61
CA SER A 378 -12.39 16.84 32.90
C SER A 378 -13.24 18.11 32.87
N GLU A 379 -12.81 19.12 32.11
CA GLU A 379 -13.53 20.39 31.97
C GLU A 379 -14.63 20.31 30.88
N ASN A 380 -14.71 19.22 30.12
CA ASN A 380 -15.65 19.02 29.01
C ASN A 380 -15.60 20.15 27.96
N VAL A 381 -14.41 20.69 27.70
CA VAL A 381 -14.17 21.73 26.69
C VAL A 381 -13.44 21.16 25.49
N PHE A 382 -13.52 21.82 24.34
CA PHE A 382 -12.76 21.44 23.14
C PHE A 382 -12.14 22.67 22.50
N PRO A 383 -10.81 22.69 22.26
CA PRO A 383 -10.12 23.87 21.78
C PRO A 383 -10.67 24.39 20.45
N GLU A 384 -10.87 25.71 20.35
CA GLU A 384 -11.45 26.34 19.17
C GLU A 384 -10.54 26.20 17.95
N THR A 385 -9.22 26.33 18.14
CA THR A 385 -8.24 26.10 17.07
C THR A 385 -8.31 24.68 16.49
N TRP A 386 -8.69 23.68 17.30
CA TRP A 386 -8.79 22.29 16.85
C TRP A 386 -10.08 22.01 16.07
N ARG A 387 -11.07 22.92 16.09
CA ARG A 387 -12.30 22.85 15.28
C ARG A 387 -12.05 23.18 13.82
N GLU A 388 -10.96 23.88 13.49
CA GLU A 388 -10.60 24.19 12.10
C GLU A 388 -9.89 23.01 11.41
N ALA A 389 -10.37 22.64 10.21
CA ALA A 389 -9.74 21.66 9.34
C ALA A 389 -9.33 22.25 7.99
N THR A 390 -8.15 21.87 7.49
CA THR A 390 -7.75 22.16 6.10
C THR A 390 -8.13 21.01 5.18
N ILE A 391 -9.06 21.22 4.25
CA ILE A 391 -9.50 20.21 3.28
C ILE A 391 -8.59 20.23 2.05
N ILE A 392 -8.04 19.07 1.70
CA ILE A 392 -7.29 18.85 0.46
C ILE A 392 -8.14 18.01 -0.51
N PRO A 393 -8.55 18.56 -1.67
CA PRO A 393 -9.27 17.80 -2.69
C PRO A 393 -8.37 16.73 -3.33
N ILE A 394 -8.74 15.45 -3.21
CA ILE A 394 -8.04 14.33 -3.86
C ILE A 394 -8.90 13.70 -4.95
N LEU A 395 -8.38 13.64 -6.18
CA LEU A 395 -9.09 13.09 -7.33
C LEU A 395 -9.44 11.59 -7.13
N LYS A 396 -10.70 11.24 -7.35
CA LYS A 396 -11.16 9.85 -7.38
C LYS A 396 -10.53 9.12 -8.59
N PRO A 397 -10.05 7.87 -8.43
CA PRO A 397 -9.45 7.13 -9.53
C PRO A 397 -10.36 7.03 -10.76
N ASN A 398 -9.80 7.24 -11.96
CA ASN A 398 -10.50 7.16 -13.25
C ASN A 398 -11.68 8.12 -13.44
N LYS A 399 -11.77 9.19 -12.65
CA LYS A 399 -12.76 10.26 -12.82
C LYS A 399 -12.16 11.48 -13.51
N SER A 400 -13.01 12.35 -14.04
CA SER A 400 -12.58 13.54 -14.78
C SER A 400 -11.89 14.53 -13.83
N LYS A 401 -10.76 15.11 -14.26
CA LYS A 401 -10.05 16.13 -13.49
C LYS A 401 -10.79 17.47 -13.44
N ASN A 402 -11.65 17.71 -14.42
CA ASN A 402 -12.27 19.02 -14.64
C ASN A 402 -13.65 19.11 -13.96
N ASP A 403 -14.14 17.99 -13.41
CA ASP A 403 -15.38 17.93 -12.65
C ASP A 403 -15.09 18.03 -11.15
N PRO A 404 -15.59 19.07 -10.45
CA PRO A 404 -15.40 19.21 -9.01
C PRO A 404 -15.94 18.03 -8.18
N LYS A 405 -17.02 17.35 -8.61
CA LYS A 405 -17.63 16.21 -7.89
C LYS A 405 -16.74 14.96 -7.91
N SER A 406 -15.74 14.96 -8.77
CA SER A 406 -14.76 13.89 -8.91
C SER A 406 -13.68 13.90 -7.82
N TYR A 407 -13.66 14.86 -6.91
CA TYR A 407 -12.69 14.95 -5.80
C TYR A 407 -13.28 14.46 -4.47
N ARG A 408 -12.42 13.99 -3.56
CA ARG A 408 -12.74 13.68 -2.16
C ARG A 408 -12.21 14.78 -1.25
N PRO A 409 -13.00 15.28 -0.30
CA PRO A 409 -12.52 16.25 0.69
C PRO A 409 -11.74 15.53 1.80
N ILE A 410 -10.40 15.56 1.79
CA ILE A 410 -9.60 15.00 2.89
C ILE A 410 -9.29 16.09 3.91
N SER A 411 -9.83 15.97 5.12
CA SER A 411 -9.64 16.89 6.24
C SER A 411 -8.30 16.66 6.95
N LEU A 412 -7.47 17.69 7.00
CA LEU A 412 -6.26 17.76 7.81
C LEU A 412 -6.55 18.55 9.09
N THR A 413 -6.73 17.84 10.21
CA THR A 413 -6.82 18.41 11.56
C THR A 413 -5.44 18.58 12.20
N CYS A 414 -5.36 19.42 13.25
CA CYS A 414 -4.18 19.63 14.09
C CYS A 414 -3.56 18.31 14.55
N THR A 415 -2.23 18.20 14.52
CA THR A 415 -1.54 16.95 14.87
C THR A 415 -1.65 16.61 16.35
N MET A 416 -1.67 17.60 17.25
CA MET A 416 -1.93 17.41 18.68
C MET A 416 -3.34 16.87 18.92
N CYS A 417 -4.36 17.41 18.26
CA CYS A 417 -5.73 16.88 18.32
C CYS A 417 -5.80 15.43 17.85
N LYS A 418 -5.14 15.10 16.73
CA LYS A 418 -5.13 13.73 16.20
C LYS A 418 -4.48 12.70 17.13
N ILE A 419 -3.55 13.09 17.99
CA ILE A 419 -2.99 12.17 19.00
C ILE A 419 -4.05 11.86 20.06
N LEU A 420 -4.76 12.88 20.57
CA LEU A 420 -5.88 12.67 21.49
C LEU A 420 -6.99 11.83 20.85
N GLU A 421 -7.40 12.14 19.62
CA GLU A 421 -8.37 11.35 18.84
C GLU A 421 -7.98 9.86 18.79
N LYS A 422 -6.69 9.54 18.62
CA LYS A 422 -6.21 8.15 18.58
C LYS A 422 -6.30 7.46 19.93
N ILE A 423 -5.99 8.16 21.02
CA ILE A 423 -6.11 7.60 22.39
C ILE A 423 -7.58 7.29 22.66
N ILE A 424 -8.46 8.26 22.47
CA ILE A 424 -9.91 8.08 22.66
C ILE A 424 -10.47 6.98 21.76
N ASN A 425 -10.06 6.94 20.49
CA ASN A 425 -10.50 5.91 19.57
C ASN A 425 -10.03 4.50 19.98
N LYS A 426 -8.82 4.35 20.54
CA LYS A 426 -8.36 3.05 21.08
C LYS A 426 -9.23 2.60 22.25
N ARG A 427 -9.58 3.52 23.15
CA ARG A 427 -10.46 3.23 24.29
C ARG A 427 -11.86 2.82 23.84
N LEU A 428 -12.45 3.62 22.96
CA LEU A 428 -13.78 3.40 22.40
C LEU A 428 -13.86 2.07 21.62
N GLN A 429 -12.88 1.78 20.77
CA GLN A 429 -12.84 0.50 20.04
C GLN A 429 -12.73 -0.71 20.97
N TRP A 430 -11.93 -0.62 22.04
CA TRP A 430 -11.84 -1.71 23.02
C TRP A 430 -13.19 -1.99 23.69
N TYR A 431 -13.89 -0.94 24.14
CA TYR A 431 -15.18 -1.10 24.83
C TYR A 431 -16.28 -1.62 23.89
N ILE A 432 -16.31 -1.13 22.64
CA ILE A 432 -17.26 -1.58 21.62
C ILE A 432 -17.06 -3.06 21.27
N GLU A 433 -15.80 -3.49 21.07
CA GLU A 433 -15.49 -4.88 20.74
C GLU A 433 -15.64 -5.81 21.95
N LYS A 434 -15.37 -5.34 23.17
CA LYS A 434 -15.57 -6.12 24.41
C LYS A 434 -17.04 -6.48 24.65
N ASN A 435 -17.95 -5.55 24.36
CA ASN A 435 -19.39 -5.72 24.58
C ASN A 435 -20.16 -6.17 23.33
N ASP A 436 -19.46 -6.50 22.22
CA ASP A 436 -20.06 -6.95 20.96
C ASP A 436 -21.16 -6.03 20.38
N PHE A 437 -21.06 -4.71 20.58
CA PHE A 437 -22.10 -3.77 20.13
C PHE A 437 -22.21 -3.66 18.60
N LEU A 438 -21.10 -3.88 17.89
CA LEU A 438 -21.10 -3.89 16.42
C LEU A 438 -21.51 -5.27 15.89
N SER A 439 -22.42 -5.28 14.93
CA SER A 439 -22.88 -6.50 14.26
C SER A 439 -21.72 -7.37 13.78
N SER A 440 -21.83 -8.68 13.96
CA SER A 440 -20.81 -9.63 13.48
C SER A 440 -20.66 -9.66 11.95
N PHE A 441 -21.60 -9.07 11.22
CA PHE A 441 -21.61 -8.93 9.75
C PHE A 441 -21.06 -7.56 9.26
N GLN A 442 -20.72 -6.64 10.16
CA GLN A 442 -19.95 -5.43 9.84
C GLN A 442 -18.45 -5.75 9.88
N ASN A 443 -17.80 -5.71 8.71
CA ASN A 443 -16.38 -6.04 8.55
C ASN A 443 -15.48 -4.85 8.16
N GLY A 444 -16.06 -3.67 7.89
CA GLY A 444 -15.31 -2.45 7.57
C GLY A 444 -14.68 -1.80 8.81
N PHE A 445 -13.50 -1.20 8.65
CA PHE A 445 -12.75 -0.44 9.67
C PHE A 445 -12.51 -1.14 11.03
N ARG A 446 -12.71 -2.45 11.14
CA ARG A 446 -12.52 -3.24 12.37
C ARG A 446 -11.24 -4.05 12.35
N LYS A 447 -10.63 -4.26 13.53
CA LYS A 447 -9.40 -5.06 13.67
C LYS A 447 -9.69 -6.53 13.34
N LYS A 448 -8.68 -7.21 12.77
CA LYS A 448 -8.72 -8.64 12.36
C LYS A 448 -9.84 -8.98 11.32
N ARG A 449 -10.54 -7.99 10.75
CA ARG A 449 -11.56 -8.13 9.68
C ARG A 449 -11.07 -7.52 8.36
N SER A 450 -11.56 -8.00 7.21
CA SER A 450 -11.16 -7.52 5.89
C SER A 450 -12.26 -7.67 4.83
N THR A 451 -12.07 -7.05 3.66
CA THR A 451 -12.99 -7.18 2.51
C THR A 451 -13.20 -8.62 2.07
N LEU A 452 -12.18 -9.47 2.29
CA LEU A 452 -12.25 -10.91 2.00
C LEU A 452 -13.34 -11.61 2.81
N ASP A 453 -13.67 -11.10 3.99
CA ASP A 453 -14.70 -11.72 4.84
C ASP A 453 -16.07 -11.67 4.16
N ASN A 454 -16.46 -10.52 3.60
CA ASN A 454 -17.71 -10.40 2.84
C ASN A 454 -17.66 -11.20 1.53
N ILE A 455 -16.53 -11.11 0.81
CA ILE A 455 -16.33 -11.80 -0.46
C ILE A 455 -16.46 -13.33 -0.30
N VAL A 456 -15.76 -13.93 0.65
CA VAL A 456 -15.76 -15.39 0.89
C VAL A 456 -17.12 -15.83 1.43
N HIS A 457 -17.78 -15.01 2.26
CA HIS A 457 -19.13 -15.30 2.76
C HIS A 457 -20.11 -15.43 1.60
N LEU A 458 -20.20 -14.39 0.75
CA LEU A 458 -21.13 -14.35 -0.37
C LEU A 458 -20.80 -15.42 -1.41
N GLU A 459 -19.53 -15.60 -1.76
CA GLU A 459 -19.07 -16.64 -2.70
C GLU A 459 -19.44 -18.05 -2.23
N SER A 460 -19.20 -18.37 -0.96
CA SER A 460 -19.53 -19.69 -0.41
C SER A 460 -21.03 -19.95 -0.45
N LEU A 461 -21.85 -18.96 -0.07
CA LEU A 461 -23.31 -19.09 -0.12
C LEU A 461 -23.83 -19.24 -1.55
N ILE A 462 -23.25 -18.56 -2.53
CA ILE A 462 -23.60 -18.72 -3.95
C ILE A 462 -23.31 -20.16 -4.40
N HIS A 463 -22.15 -20.73 -4.06
CA HIS A 463 -21.81 -22.11 -4.42
C HIS A 463 -22.72 -23.16 -3.77
N GLU A 464 -23.08 -22.98 -2.49
CA GLU A 464 -24.08 -23.82 -1.82
C GLU A 464 -25.45 -23.74 -2.52
N THR A 465 -25.84 -22.53 -2.92
CA THR A 465 -27.10 -22.28 -3.63
C THR A 465 -27.11 -22.96 -5.00
N PHE A 466 -26.00 -22.91 -5.75
CA PHE A 466 -25.85 -23.61 -7.02
C PHE A 466 -25.91 -25.13 -6.87
N ALA A 467 -25.33 -25.69 -5.81
CA ALA A 467 -25.39 -27.13 -5.54
C ALA A 467 -26.83 -27.57 -5.25
N SER A 468 -27.62 -26.74 -4.57
CA SER A 468 -29.03 -26.98 -4.30
C SER A 468 -29.97 -26.67 -5.48
N LYS A 469 -29.43 -26.33 -6.67
CA LYS A 469 -30.20 -25.87 -7.86
C LYS A 469 -31.14 -24.68 -7.57
N HIS A 470 -30.83 -23.91 -6.53
CA HIS A 470 -31.54 -22.70 -6.12
C HIS A 470 -30.94 -21.45 -6.78
N MET A 471 -31.50 -20.29 -6.46
CA MET A 471 -31.04 -18.97 -6.87
C MET A 471 -30.75 -18.11 -5.66
N LEU A 472 -29.85 -17.14 -5.83
CA LEU A 472 -29.59 -16.09 -4.84
C LEU A 472 -29.82 -14.73 -5.49
N LEU A 473 -30.74 -13.95 -4.94
CA LEU A 473 -31.01 -12.57 -5.36
C LEU A 473 -30.31 -11.63 -4.38
N ALA A 474 -29.46 -10.75 -4.90
CA ALA A 474 -28.66 -9.80 -4.13
C ALA A 474 -28.86 -8.37 -4.61
N VAL A 475 -28.85 -7.43 -3.67
CA VAL A 475 -28.89 -5.99 -3.91
C VAL A 475 -27.64 -5.37 -3.30
N PHE A 476 -26.94 -4.57 -4.11
CA PHE A 476 -25.71 -3.87 -3.74
C PHE A 476 -26.00 -2.38 -3.70
N LEU A 477 -25.87 -1.79 -2.52
CA LEU A 477 -26.21 -0.40 -2.21
C LEU A 477 -24.95 0.43 -2.05
N ASP A 478 -25.00 1.68 -2.52
CA ASP A 478 -24.01 2.72 -2.26
C ASP A 478 -24.71 3.86 -1.49
N ILE A 479 -24.17 4.20 -0.31
CA ILE A 479 -24.68 5.30 0.51
C ILE A 479 -24.23 6.62 -0.12
N HIS A 480 -25.17 7.51 -0.39
CA HIS A 480 -24.85 8.81 -0.96
C HIS A 480 -24.07 9.65 0.05
N ARG A 481 -22.85 10.07 -0.30
CA ARG A 481 -21.99 10.97 0.50
C ARG A 481 -21.90 10.55 1.98
N ALA A 482 -21.68 9.26 2.22
CA ALA A 482 -21.83 8.62 3.53
C ALA A 482 -21.17 9.35 4.72
N PHE A 483 -19.95 9.88 4.56
CA PHE A 483 -19.24 10.60 5.63
C PHE A 483 -19.76 12.04 5.84
N GLU A 484 -20.22 12.71 4.77
CA GLU A 484 -20.68 14.10 4.81
C GLU A 484 -22.11 14.22 5.35
N MET A 485 -22.92 13.16 5.21
CA MET A 485 -24.33 13.11 5.61
C MET A 485 -24.59 12.47 6.97
N VAL A 486 -23.55 12.15 7.75
CA VAL A 486 -23.76 11.56 9.08
C VAL A 486 -24.48 12.56 9.98
N TRP A 487 -25.66 12.19 10.47
CA TRP A 487 -26.36 12.95 11.49
C TRP A 487 -25.62 12.82 12.83
N LYS A 488 -24.99 13.92 13.28
CA LYS A 488 -24.10 13.95 14.45
C LYS A 488 -24.81 13.50 15.74
N HIS A 489 -26.05 13.93 15.96
CA HIS A 489 -26.82 13.57 17.16
C HIS A 489 -27.14 12.07 17.22
N LYS A 490 -27.29 11.39 16.08
CA LYS A 490 -27.46 9.92 16.04
C LYS A 490 -26.31 9.17 16.71
N ILE A 491 -25.07 9.67 16.55
CA ILE A 491 -23.89 9.09 17.19
C ILE A 491 -24.05 9.17 18.71
N ALA A 492 -24.41 10.33 19.24
CA ALA A 492 -24.61 10.53 20.67
C ALA A 492 -25.74 9.64 21.22
N LEU A 493 -26.89 9.57 20.54
CA LEU A 493 -27.98 8.66 20.91
C LEU A 493 -27.54 7.20 20.96
N THR A 494 -26.73 6.77 19.99
CA THR A 494 -26.23 5.39 19.93
C THR A 494 -25.24 5.11 21.05
N LEU A 495 -24.35 6.05 21.36
CA LEU A 495 -23.41 5.95 22.49
C LEU A 495 -24.15 5.86 23.83
N ARG A 496 -25.18 6.70 24.04
CA ARG A 496 -26.05 6.63 25.22
C ARG A 496 -26.76 5.29 25.33
N LYS A 497 -27.30 4.78 24.22
CA LYS A 497 -27.93 3.43 24.15
C LYS A 497 -26.95 2.32 24.52
N TRP A 498 -25.66 2.49 24.25
CA TRP A 498 -24.60 1.55 24.62
C TRP A 498 -24.00 1.81 26.02
N LYS A 499 -24.63 2.67 26.83
CA LYS A 499 -24.16 3.06 28.16
C LYS A 499 -22.76 3.68 28.16
N ILE A 500 -22.42 4.41 27.10
CA ILE A 500 -21.20 5.22 27.02
C ILE A 500 -21.60 6.65 27.37
N THR A 501 -21.34 7.05 28.61
CA THR A 501 -21.65 8.37 29.18
C THR A 501 -20.38 9.06 29.72
N GLY A 502 -20.49 10.29 30.22
CA GLY A 502 -19.39 11.03 30.86
C GLY A 502 -18.38 11.64 29.86
N ASN A 503 -17.12 11.74 30.29
CA ASN A 503 -16.04 12.43 29.59
C ASN A 503 -15.89 12.01 28.11
N ILE A 504 -16.05 10.71 27.80
CA ILE A 504 -15.91 10.24 26.41
C ILE A 504 -17.08 10.69 25.54
N LEU A 505 -18.32 10.67 26.05
CA LEU A 505 -19.48 11.15 25.31
C LEU A 505 -19.37 12.65 25.05
N ASN A 506 -19.07 13.42 26.10
CA ASN A 506 -18.88 14.87 26.02
C ASN A 506 -17.77 15.24 25.04
N PHE A 507 -16.65 14.51 25.05
CA PHE A 507 -15.58 14.71 24.08
C PHE A 507 -16.05 14.48 22.64
N VAL A 508 -16.80 13.41 22.37
CA VAL A 508 -17.31 13.10 21.02
C VAL A 508 -18.29 14.16 20.55
N GLU A 509 -19.23 14.59 21.39
CA GLU A 509 -20.18 15.65 21.06
C GLU A 509 -19.46 16.97 20.75
N ASN A 510 -18.54 17.38 21.63
CA ASN A 510 -17.73 18.58 21.43
C ASN A 510 -16.83 18.51 20.20
N PHE A 511 -16.25 17.33 19.89
CA PHE A 511 -15.42 17.11 18.70
C PHE A 511 -16.20 17.32 17.38
N LEU A 512 -17.50 16.99 17.35
CA LEU A 512 -18.36 17.10 16.18
C LEU A 512 -19.07 18.47 16.06
N LYS A 513 -19.15 19.22 17.17
CA LYS A 513 -19.83 20.52 17.26
C LYS A 513 -19.00 21.66 16.63
N ASN A 514 -19.70 22.63 16.02
CA ASN A 514 -19.15 23.89 15.49
C ASN A 514 -17.89 23.74 14.63
N ARG A 515 -17.86 22.72 13.76
CA ARG A 515 -16.70 22.46 12.90
C ARG A 515 -16.65 23.44 11.73
N ILE A 516 -15.45 23.96 11.47
CA ILE A 516 -15.16 24.88 10.37
C ILE A 516 -14.08 24.26 9.50
N PHE A 517 -14.16 24.49 8.19
CA PHE A 517 -13.13 24.06 7.26
C PHE A 517 -12.74 25.13 6.25
N ARG A 518 -11.51 25.02 5.73
CA ARG A 518 -11.03 25.77 4.56
C ARG A 518 -10.50 24.80 3.52
N VAL A 519 -10.77 25.03 2.25
CA VAL A 519 -10.18 24.25 1.16
C VAL A 519 -8.82 24.83 0.81
N SER A 520 -7.79 23.98 0.73
CA SER A 520 -6.46 24.37 0.27
C SER A 520 -6.09 23.63 -1.01
N PHE A 521 -5.79 24.40 -2.06
CA PHE A 521 -5.36 23.86 -3.35
C PHE A 521 -4.39 24.82 -4.05
N GLY A 522 -3.27 24.29 -4.54
CA GLY A 522 -2.30 25.07 -5.33
C GLY A 522 -1.71 26.28 -4.60
N GLY A 523 -1.60 26.24 -3.27
CA GLY A 523 -1.10 27.35 -2.45
C GLY A 523 -2.18 28.35 -2.00
N HIS A 524 -3.39 28.29 -2.57
CA HIS A 524 -4.50 29.15 -2.18
C HIS A 524 -5.40 28.46 -1.15
N LYS A 525 -5.99 29.27 -0.26
CA LYS A 525 -7.00 28.83 0.72
C LYS A 525 -8.32 29.54 0.45
N SER A 526 -9.44 28.84 0.64
CA SER A 526 -10.77 29.43 0.60
C SER A 526 -11.09 30.22 1.87
N THR A 527 -12.19 30.95 1.82
CA THR A 527 -12.92 31.42 3.01
C THR A 527 -13.33 30.25 3.91
N PRO A 528 -13.42 30.45 5.25
CA PRO A 528 -13.90 29.44 6.17
C PRO A 528 -15.38 29.12 5.94
N ARG A 529 -15.74 27.84 5.94
CA ARG A 529 -17.12 27.34 5.80
C ARG A 529 -17.50 26.45 6.97
N VAL A 530 -18.79 26.41 7.30
CA VAL A 530 -19.31 25.61 8.40
C VAL A 530 -19.62 24.20 7.91
N GLN A 531 -19.22 23.20 8.69
CA GLN A 531 -19.64 21.82 8.48
C GLN A 531 -20.84 21.49 9.36
N GLU A 532 -22.05 21.60 8.80
CA GLU A 532 -23.31 21.34 9.52
C GLU A 532 -23.44 19.87 9.92
N ASN A 533 -23.35 18.93 8.96
CA ASN A 533 -23.43 17.49 9.19
C ASN A 533 -22.13 16.76 8.80
N GLY A 534 -22.10 15.47 9.11
CA GLY A 534 -21.00 14.59 8.77
C GLY A 534 -19.90 14.52 9.81
N VAL A 535 -18.91 13.66 9.52
CA VAL A 535 -17.71 13.47 10.33
C VAL A 535 -16.46 13.78 9.49
N PRO A 536 -15.38 14.36 10.06
CA PRO A 536 -14.19 14.75 9.30
C PRO A 536 -13.51 13.56 8.56
N GLN A 537 -13.48 13.61 7.23
CA GLN A 537 -12.86 12.55 6.42
C GLN A 537 -11.33 12.64 6.46
N GLY A 538 -10.70 11.81 7.29
CA GLY A 538 -9.24 11.83 7.52
C GLY A 538 -8.85 11.78 9.00
N SER A 539 -9.83 11.99 9.88
CA SER A 539 -9.73 11.72 11.33
C SER A 539 -9.83 10.21 11.60
N VAL A 540 -9.04 9.74 12.57
CA VAL A 540 -9.06 8.32 12.98
C VAL A 540 -10.35 7.99 13.72
N LEU A 541 -10.76 8.87 14.64
CA LEU A 541 -11.98 8.71 15.43
C LEU A 541 -13.24 8.68 14.54
N SER A 542 -13.26 9.50 13.49
CA SER A 542 -14.38 9.60 12.55
C SER A 542 -14.75 8.27 11.88
N THR A 543 -13.78 7.37 11.67
CA THR A 543 -14.08 6.03 11.11
C THR A 543 -14.89 5.17 12.07
N THR A 544 -14.58 5.20 13.37
CA THR A 544 -15.34 4.48 14.40
C THR A 544 -16.71 5.14 14.57
N LEU A 545 -16.79 6.47 14.63
CA LEU A 545 -18.07 7.17 14.76
C LEU A 545 -19.02 6.88 13.59
N PHE A 546 -18.48 6.77 12.36
CA PHE A 546 -19.27 6.34 11.21
C PHE A 546 -19.82 4.91 11.38
N LEU A 547 -19.01 3.97 11.88
CA LEU A 547 -19.48 2.61 12.16
C LEU A 547 -20.62 2.61 13.18
N ILE A 548 -20.51 3.42 14.24
CA ILE A 548 -21.55 3.58 15.26
C ILE A 548 -22.85 4.06 14.62
N ALA A 549 -22.78 5.10 13.77
CA ALA A 549 -23.94 5.70 13.14
C ALA A 549 -24.68 4.75 12.17
N VAL A 550 -23.95 3.87 11.47
CA VAL A 550 -24.52 2.99 10.43
C VAL A 550 -24.91 1.60 10.96
N ASN A 551 -24.41 1.17 12.13
CA ASN A 551 -24.52 -0.22 12.60
C ASN A 551 -25.95 -0.74 12.71
N ASP A 552 -26.89 0.11 13.11
CA ASP A 552 -28.31 -0.22 13.29
C ASP A 552 -29.02 -0.53 11.96
N VAL A 553 -28.45 -0.22 10.80
CA VAL A 553 -29.01 -0.63 9.49
C VAL A 553 -29.19 -2.15 9.38
N MET A 554 -28.38 -2.92 10.11
CA MET A 554 -28.50 -4.38 10.17
C MET A 554 -29.84 -4.85 10.75
N THR A 555 -30.54 -4.01 11.52
CA THR A 555 -31.86 -4.33 12.09
C THR A 555 -32.97 -4.39 11.04
N CYS A 556 -32.74 -3.80 9.86
CA CYS A 556 -33.68 -3.83 8.73
C CYS A 556 -33.87 -5.24 8.15
N PHE A 557 -32.89 -6.12 8.34
CA PHE A 557 -32.86 -7.42 7.66
C PHE A 557 -33.14 -8.55 8.64
N LYS A 558 -34.31 -9.18 8.48
CA LYS A 558 -34.73 -10.37 9.23
C LYS A 558 -34.55 -11.62 8.37
N LEU A 559 -34.30 -12.76 9.02
CA LEU A 559 -34.23 -14.04 8.32
C LEU A 559 -35.54 -14.30 7.55
N PRO A 560 -35.48 -14.83 6.32
CA PRO A 560 -34.31 -15.43 5.65
C PRO A 560 -33.37 -14.45 4.93
N VAL A 561 -33.65 -13.14 4.93
CA VAL A 561 -32.79 -12.11 4.32
C VAL A 561 -31.55 -11.93 5.20
N LYS A 562 -30.38 -11.87 4.56
CA LYS A 562 -29.09 -11.63 5.23
C LYS A 562 -28.41 -10.40 4.63
N ALA A 563 -27.60 -9.72 5.43
CA ALA A 563 -26.83 -8.57 5.00
C ALA A 563 -25.36 -8.67 5.39
N LEU A 564 -24.51 -8.03 4.59
CA LEU A 564 -23.08 -7.87 4.77
C LEU A 564 -22.75 -6.39 4.59
N ILE A 565 -21.97 -5.82 5.51
CA ILE A 565 -21.54 -4.43 5.44
C ILE A 565 -20.03 -4.35 5.48
N PHE A 566 -19.47 -3.51 4.62
CA PHE A 566 -18.09 -3.08 4.71
C PHE A 566 -18.04 -1.56 4.63
N ALA A 567 -18.01 -0.89 5.78
CA ALA A 567 -18.12 0.56 5.85
C ALA A 567 -19.43 1.05 5.19
N ASP A 568 -19.35 1.77 4.08
CA ASP A 568 -20.45 2.31 3.29
C ASP A 568 -21.04 1.31 2.28
N ASP A 569 -20.30 0.26 1.92
CA ASP A 569 -20.77 -0.80 1.02
C ASP A 569 -21.72 -1.76 1.77
N LEU A 570 -23.03 -1.63 1.53
CA LEU A 570 -24.06 -2.53 2.06
C LEU A 570 -24.53 -3.49 0.96
N THR A 571 -24.61 -4.78 1.29
CA THR A 571 -25.15 -5.81 0.39
C THR A 571 -26.06 -6.73 1.18
N PHE A 572 -27.28 -6.92 0.70
CA PHE A 572 -28.21 -7.87 1.29
C PHE A 572 -28.81 -8.79 0.24
N PHE A 573 -29.17 -9.99 0.66
CA PHE A 573 -29.53 -11.06 -0.24
C PHE A 573 -30.38 -12.13 0.44
N SER A 574 -31.09 -12.90 -0.39
CA SER A 574 -31.84 -14.08 0.02
C SER A 574 -31.66 -15.18 -1.02
N LYS A 575 -31.82 -16.44 -0.59
CA LYS A 575 -31.69 -17.62 -1.45
C LYS A 575 -32.93 -18.50 -1.41
N GLY A 576 -33.31 -19.06 -2.56
CA GLY A 576 -34.55 -19.83 -2.71
C GLY A 576 -34.72 -20.43 -4.09
N SER A 577 -35.70 -21.31 -4.24
CA SER A 577 -36.07 -21.95 -5.52
C SER A 577 -37.04 -21.12 -6.36
N ASP A 578 -37.85 -20.28 -5.72
CA ASP A 578 -38.87 -19.44 -6.34
C ASP A 578 -38.43 -17.96 -6.41
N ILE A 579 -38.44 -17.39 -7.61
CA ILE A 579 -38.07 -15.99 -7.86
C ILE A 579 -39.11 -15.02 -7.33
N THR A 580 -40.39 -15.38 -7.31
CA THR A 580 -41.49 -14.50 -6.88
C THR A 580 -41.40 -14.27 -5.38
N LEU A 581 -41.26 -15.34 -4.59
CA LEU A 581 -41.02 -15.25 -3.16
C LEU A 581 -39.74 -14.47 -2.84
N LEU A 582 -38.65 -14.72 -3.56
CA LEU A 582 -37.38 -13.98 -3.37
C LEU A 582 -37.54 -12.49 -3.65
N THR A 583 -38.30 -12.13 -4.68
CA THR A 583 -38.58 -10.74 -5.04
C THR A 583 -39.33 -10.04 -3.91
N LYS A 584 -40.37 -10.69 -3.35
CA LYS A 584 -41.12 -10.16 -2.21
C LYS A 584 -40.21 -9.93 -1.00
N LEU A 585 -39.44 -10.92 -0.59
CA LEU A 585 -38.54 -10.81 0.56
C LEU A 585 -37.48 -9.71 0.40
N ILE A 586 -36.95 -9.54 -0.80
CA ILE A 586 -35.97 -8.49 -1.09
C ILE A 586 -36.63 -7.11 -1.16
N GLN A 587 -37.85 -7.01 -1.69
CA GLN A 587 -38.63 -5.78 -1.69
C GLN A 587 -38.99 -5.34 -0.26
N ASP A 588 -39.46 -6.25 0.60
CA ASP A 588 -39.73 -5.96 2.02
C ASP A 588 -38.47 -5.41 2.73
N GLY A 589 -37.29 -5.94 2.38
CA GLY A 589 -36.00 -5.44 2.84
C GLY A 589 -35.64 -4.04 2.31
N LEU A 590 -35.96 -3.74 1.04
CA LEU A 590 -35.81 -2.40 0.46
C LEU A 590 -36.73 -1.39 1.14
N ASP A 591 -37.98 -1.77 1.39
CA ASP A 591 -38.97 -0.89 2.01
C ASP A 591 -38.60 -0.59 3.47
N SER A 592 -38.10 -1.60 4.20
CA SER A 592 -37.54 -1.42 5.54
C SER A 592 -36.32 -0.50 5.56
N LEU A 593 -35.45 -0.59 4.55
CA LEU A 593 -34.30 0.31 4.39
C LEU A 593 -34.71 1.75 4.09
N VAL A 594 -35.74 1.96 3.27
CA VAL A 594 -36.29 3.29 2.98
C VAL A 594 -36.89 3.89 4.26
N SER A 595 -37.62 3.10 5.05
CA SER A 595 -38.12 3.54 6.35
C SER A 595 -36.97 3.91 7.31
N TRP A 596 -35.91 3.10 7.38
CA TRP A 596 -34.73 3.41 8.19
C TRP A 596 -33.95 4.64 7.70
N SER A 597 -33.92 4.88 6.38
CA SER A 597 -33.34 6.10 5.79
C SER A 597 -34.04 7.35 6.35
N GLY A 598 -35.37 7.29 6.47
CA GLY A 598 -36.21 8.35 7.04
C GLY A 598 -36.01 8.65 8.52
N SER A 599 -35.32 7.78 9.29
CA SER A 599 -35.03 8.00 10.72
C SER A 599 -33.53 8.06 11.05
N SER A 600 -32.66 7.80 10.08
CA SER A 600 -31.20 7.72 10.28
C SER A 600 -30.41 8.88 9.68
N GLY A 601 -30.98 9.60 8.71
CA GLY A 601 -30.31 10.65 7.94
C GLY A 601 -29.45 10.13 6.78
N PHE A 602 -29.23 8.81 6.67
CA PHE A 602 -28.53 8.24 5.52
C PHE A 602 -29.46 8.13 4.32
N GLN A 603 -28.97 8.44 3.13
CA GLN A 603 -29.72 8.31 1.88
C GLN A 603 -29.07 7.31 0.92
N PHE A 604 -29.90 6.52 0.26
CA PHE A 604 -29.48 5.54 -0.75
C PHE A 604 -29.82 6.05 -2.16
N SER A 605 -28.90 5.87 -3.10
CA SER A 605 -29.13 6.26 -4.50
C SER A 605 -29.64 5.08 -5.32
N ALA A 606 -30.88 5.17 -5.83
CA ALA A 606 -31.45 4.16 -6.73
C ALA A 606 -30.63 3.96 -8.02
N GLU A 607 -30.02 5.02 -8.54
CA GLU A 607 -29.22 4.99 -9.78
C GLU A 607 -27.90 4.22 -9.61
N LYS A 608 -27.30 4.29 -8.42
CA LYS A 608 -26.06 3.57 -8.13
C LYS A 608 -26.31 2.15 -7.62
N THR A 609 -27.50 1.90 -7.08
CA THR A 609 -27.92 0.61 -6.56
C THR A 609 -28.04 -0.39 -7.70
N LYS A 610 -27.48 -1.59 -7.52
CA LYS A 610 -27.48 -2.64 -8.53
C LYS A 610 -28.04 -3.93 -7.95
N CYS A 611 -28.88 -4.58 -8.74
CA CYS A 611 -29.42 -5.90 -8.43
C CYS A 611 -28.73 -6.97 -9.28
N MET A 612 -28.54 -8.15 -8.70
CA MET A 612 -28.00 -9.30 -9.40
C MET A 612 -28.66 -10.60 -8.91
N ILE A 613 -28.96 -11.48 -9.86
CA ILE A 613 -29.39 -12.86 -9.57
C ILE A 613 -28.23 -13.78 -9.88
N PHE A 614 -27.74 -14.49 -8.88
CA PHE A 614 -26.81 -15.59 -9.07
C PHE A 614 -27.59 -16.87 -9.34
N THR A 615 -27.50 -17.35 -10.58
CA THR A 615 -28.17 -18.59 -11.00
C THR A 615 -27.51 -19.18 -12.24
N LYS A 616 -27.55 -20.52 -12.34
CA LYS A 616 -27.19 -21.25 -13.57
C LYS A 616 -28.36 -21.36 -14.55
N LYS A 617 -29.59 -21.13 -14.09
CA LYS A 617 -30.82 -21.17 -14.89
C LYS A 617 -30.97 -19.90 -15.72
N ASN A 618 -31.60 -20.00 -16.89
CA ASN A 618 -32.00 -18.84 -17.67
C ASN A 618 -33.34 -18.32 -17.13
N ILE A 619 -33.34 -17.13 -16.52
CA ILE A 619 -34.49 -16.57 -15.80
C ILE A 619 -34.54 -15.08 -16.08
N SER A 620 -35.75 -14.56 -16.30
CA SER A 620 -36.04 -13.15 -16.46
C SER A 620 -35.80 -12.36 -15.17
N TYR A 621 -35.46 -11.09 -15.29
CA TYR A 621 -35.28 -10.24 -14.11
C TYR A 621 -36.64 -9.82 -13.54
N PRO A 622 -36.84 -9.92 -12.21
CA PRO A 622 -38.02 -9.38 -11.57
C PRO A 622 -37.96 -7.84 -11.55
N VAL A 623 -39.06 -7.22 -11.13
CA VAL A 623 -39.13 -5.77 -10.90
C VAL A 623 -38.90 -5.52 -9.41
N LEU A 624 -37.89 -4.72 -9.10
CA LEU A 624 -37.64 -4.19 -7.76
C LEU A 624 -37.65 -2.66 -7.83
N THR A 625 -38.21 -2.03 -6.81
CA THR A 625 -38.34 -0.57 -6.73
C THR A 625 -37.75 -0.03 -5.43
N MET A 626 -37.15 1.15 -5.48
CA MET A 626 -36.69 1.88 -4.30
C MET A 626 -37.09 3.34 -4.46
N SER A 627 -37.85 3.88 -3.50
CA SER A 627 -38.40 5.24 -3.55
C SER A 627 -39.12 5.54 -4.87
N GLY A 628 -39.96 4.60 -5.34
CA GLY A 628 -40.72 4.70 -6.59
C GLY A 628 -39.92 4.50 -7.89
N LYS A 629 -38.58 4.36 -7.83
CA LYS A 629 -37.73 4.15 -9.01
C LYS A 629 -37.38 2.67 -9.21
N ARG A 630 -37.43 2.18 -10.44
CA ARG A 630 -37.04 0.80 -10.80
C ARG A 630 -35.53 0.61 -10.71
N LEU A 631 -35.09 -0.45 -10.04
CA LEU A 631 -33.68 -0.78 -9.89
C LEU A 631 -33.12 -1.52 -11.11
N GLN A 632 -31.84 -1.28 -11.42
CA GLN A 632 -31.15 -1.89 -12.55
C GLN A 632 -30.59 -3.28 -12.20
N PHE A 633 -30.92 -4.28 -13.01
CA PHE A 633 -30.29 -5.60 -12.97
C PHE A 633 -29.03 -5.66 -13.84
N THR A 634 -28.00 -6.35 -13.36
CA THR A 634 -26.75 -6.55 -14.10
C THR A 634 -26.27 -7.99 -14.03
N ASP A 635 -25.61 -8.47 -15.09
CA ASP A 635 -24.99 -9.80 -15.12
C ASP A 635 -23.55 -9.83 -14.57
N SER A 636 -22.96 -8.66 -14.33
CA SER A 636 -21.64 -8.54 -13.71
C SER A 636 -21.50 -7.25 -12.90
N ILE A 637 -21.05 -7.39 -11.65
CA ILE A 637 -20.91 -6.31 -10.68
C ILE A 637 -19.49 -6.27 -10.10
N GLU A 638 -18.98 -5.08 -9.81
CA GLU A 638 -17.78 -4.91 -9.00
C GLU A 638 -18.20 -4.82 -7.52
N TYR A 639 -17.72 -5.75 -6.70
CA TYR A 639 -17.97 -5.79 -5.27
C TYR A 639 -16.64 -5.86 -4.53
N LEU A 640 -16.35 -4.87 -3.68
CA LEU A 640 -15.11 -4.79 -2.88
C LEU A 640 -13.82 -5.03 -3.70
N GLY A 641 -13.79 -4.52 -4.94
CA GLY A 641 -12.64 -4.58 -5.84
C GLY A 641 -12.49 -5.87 -6.66
N ILE A 642 -13.45 -6.80 -6.60
CA ILE A 642 -13.51 -7.97 -7.49
C ILE A 642 -14.77 -7.94 -8.35
N HIS A 643 -14.73 -8.54 -9.55
CA HIS A 643 -15.94 -8.64 -10.38
C HIS A 643 -16.60 -10.00 -10.22
N MET A 644 -17.84 -10.00 -9.74
CA MET A 644 -18.67 -11.19 -9.67
C MET A 644 -19.61 -11.19 -10.88
N ASP A 645 -19.73 -12.34 -11.54
CA ASP A 645 -20.63 -12.55 -12.67
C ASP A 645 -21.73 -13.55 -12.29
N ARG A 646 -22.88 -13.48 -12.96
CA ARG A 646 -24.12 -14.25 -12.66
C ARG A 646 -23.90 -15.75 -12.42
N LYS A 647 -22.93 -16.36 -13.10
CA LYS A 647 -22.58 -17.79 -12.99
C LYS A 647 -21.30 -18.07 -12.19
N LEU A 648 -20.68 -17.02 -11.64
CA LEU A 648 -19.44 -17.06 -10.86
C LEU A 648 -18.26 -17.76 -11.57
N ASN A 649 -18.09 -17.49 -12.86
CA ASN A 649 -17.00 -17.99 -13.70
C ASN A 649 -15.72 -17.13 -13.63
N TRP A 650 -15.83 -15.89 -13.11
CA TRP A 650 -14.74 -14.93 -12.88
C TRP A 650 -14.00 -14.45 -14.14
N LYS A 651 -14.57 -14.65 -15.33
CA LYS A 651 -13.91 -14.30 -16.61
C LYS A 651 -13.57 -12.81 -16.66
N LYS A 652 -14.55 -11.94 -16.40
CA LYS A 652 -14.37 -10.48 -16.44
C LYS A 652 -13.34 -10.01 -15.41
N HIS A 653 -13.34 -10.62 -14.22
CA HIS A 653 -12.36 -10.29 -13.17
C HIS A 653 -10.93 -10.62 -13.60
N ILE A 654 -10.70 -11.82 -14.12
CA ILE A 654 -9.37 -12.27 -14.57
C ILE A 654 -8.88 -11.46 -15.77
N GLU A 655 -9.77 -11.10 -16.70
CA GLU A 655 -9.46 -10.19 -17.82
C GLU A 655 -9.02 -8.80 -17.33
N ASN A 656 -9.70 -8.27 -16.31
CA ASN A 656 -9.33 -6.99 -15.68
C ASN A 656 -7.99 -7.08 -14.95
N ILE A 657 -7.70 -8.17 -14.24
CA ILE A 657 -6.36 -8.42 -13.66
C ILE A 657 -5.30 -8.43 -14.76
N LYS A 658 -5.53 -9.19 -15.85
CA LYS A 658 -4.62 -9.25 -17.01
C LYS A 658 -4.35 -7.88 -17.60
N LYS A 659 -5.38 -7.04 -17.79
CA LYS A 659 -5.25 -5.68 -18.31
C LYS A 659 -4.41 -4.80 -17.37
N ARG A 660 -4.65 -4.88 -16.05
CA ARG A 660 -3.89 -4.12 -15.04
C ARG A 660 -2.42 -4.55 -15.00
N CYS A 661 -2.16 -5.86 -14.94
CA CYS A 661 -0.80 -6.42 -14.89
C CYS A 661 0.00 -6.19 -16.19
N SER A 662 -0.67 -6.03 -17.34
CA SER A 662 0.03 -5.78 -18.61
C SER A 662 0.85 -4.48 -18.58
N LYS A 663 0.36 -3.43 -17.91
CA LYS A 663 1.10 -2.19 -17.71
C LYS A 663 2.32 -2.40 -16.80
N ASP A 664 2.19 -3.21 -15.74
CA ASP A 664 3.29 -3.51 -14.84
C ASP A 664 4.35 -4.42 -15.48
N LEU A 665 3.93 -5.34 -16.36
CA LEU A 665 4.85 -6.14 -17.17
C LEU A 665 5.69 -5.27 -18.11
N ASN A 666 5.11 -4.22 -18.69
CA ASN A 666 5.87 -3.26 -19.50
C ASN A 666 6.90 -2.51 -18.66
N LEU A 667 6.55 -2.10 -17.43
CA LEU A 667 7.52 -1.51 -16.51
C LEU A 667 8.65 -2.50 -16.17
N LEU A 668 8.33 -3.76 -15.88
CA LEU A 668 9.35 -4.79 -15.67
C LEU A 668 10.25 -4.98 -16.89
N ARG A 669 9.74 -4.87 -18.13
CA ARG A 669 10.56 -4.94 -19.36
C ARG A 669 11.50 -3.74 -19.53
N ILE A 670 11.11 -2.58 -19.02
CA ILE A 670 11.94 -1.38 -19.01
C ILE A 670 13.07 -1.55 -17.99
N LEU A 671 12.75 -2.04 -16.78
CA LEU A 671 13.70 -2.20 -15.69
C LEU A 671 14.62 -3.42 -15.86
N GLY A 672 14.06 -4.53 -16.35
CA GLY A 672 14.70 -5.84 -16.44
C GLY A 672 15.48 -6.07 -17.73
N LYS A 673 16.16 -5.04 -18.25
CA LYS A 673 17.08 -5.22 -19.38
C LYS A 673 18.21 -6.18 -18.98
N HIS A 674 18.71 -6.95 -19.95
CA HIS A 674 19.59 -8.09 -19.66
C HIS A 674 21.05 -7.69 -19.40
N GLN A 675 21.52 -6.62 -20.05
CA GLN A 675 22.92 -6.15 -19.94
C GLN A 675 23.10 -5.04 -18.91
N TRP A 676 22.05 -4.26 -18.68
CA TRP A 676 21.98 -3.10 -17.80
C TRP A 676 20.59 -3.11 -17.17
N GLY A 677 20.38 -2.42 -16.04
CA GLY A 677 19.07 -2.35 -15.39
C GLY A 677 19.09 -2.86 -13.95
N ALA A 678 17.90 -3.05 -13.38
CA ALA A 678 17.74 -3.43 -11.99
C ALA A 678 18.21 -4.88 -11.74
N ASP A 679 18.77 -5.14 -10.56
CA ASP A 679 19.19 -6.48 -10.17
C ASP A 679 18.00 -7.43 -9.94
N LEU A 680 18.28 -8.73 -9.94
CA LEU A 680 17.24 -9.77 -9.87
C LEU A 680 16.37 -9.66 -8.61
N ASN A 681 16.98 -9.41 -7.44
CA ASN A 681 16.25 -9.34 -6.17
C ASN A 681 15.32 -8.13 -6.12
N CYS A 682 15.80 -6.97 -6.58
CA CYS A 682 14.98 -5.78 -6.73
C CYS A 682 13.80 -6.01 -7.69
N LEU A 683 14.05 -6.62 -8.86
CA LEU A 683 13.01 -6.97 -9.82
C LEU A 683 11.97 -7.97 -9.27
N LEU A 684 12.40 -8.98 -8.50
CA LEU A 684 11.49 -9.90 -7.80
C LEU A 684 10.61 -9.15 -6.81
N ARG A 685 11.19 -8.23 -6.02
CA ARG A 685 10.43 -7.39 -5.08
C ARG A 685 9.39 -6.54 -5.81
N ILE A 686 9.77 -5.92 -6.93
CA ILE A 686 8.85 -5.14 -7.78
C ILE A 686 7.72 -6.02 -8.35
N TYR A 687 8.03 -7.23 -8.84
CA TYR A 687 7.03 -8.21 -9.29
C TYR A 687 6.05 -8.56 -8.17
N ARG A 688 6.56 -8.86 -6.97
CA ARG A 688 5.73 -9.23 -5.81
C ARG A 688 4.79 -8.09 -5.41
N CYS A 689 5.30 -6.87 -5.38
CA CYS A 689 4.52 -5.68 -5.02
C CYS A 689 3.48 -5.27 -6.07
N LEU A 690 3.75 -5.42 -7.37
CA LEU A 690 2.90 -4.87 -8.43
C LEU A 690 1.98 -5.89 -9.11
N ILE A 691 2.46 -7.12 -9.29
CA ILE A 691 1.77 -8.14 -10.09
C ILE A 691 1.19 -9.20 -9.17
N ARG A 692 2.02 -9.82 -8.32
CA ARG A 692 1.56 -10.88 -7.41
C ARG A 692 0.47 -10.40 -6.47
N SER A 693 0.65 -9.23 -5.85
CA SER A 693 -0.36 -8.61 -4.96
C SER A 693 -1.74 -8.45 -5.62
N LYS A 694 -1.79 -8.12 -6.93
CA LYS A 694 -3.04 -7.98 -7.69
C LYS A 694 -3.67 -9.31 -8.04
N ILE A 695 -2.86 -10.35 -8.28
CA ILE A 695 -3.34 -11.71 -8.53
C ILE A 695 -3.89 -12.32 -7.23
N GLU A 696 -3.24 -12.08 -6.10
CA GLU A 696 -3.61 -12.70 -4.81
C GLU A 696 -4.78 -12.02 -4.12
N TYR A 697 -5.08 -10.75 -4.41
CA TYR A 697 -6.26 -10.08 -3.86
C TYR A 697 -7.55 -10.77 -4.32
N GLY A 698 -8.33 -11.30 -3.37
CA GLY A 698 -9.57 -12.03 -3.66
C GLY A 698 -9.38 -13.47 -4.13
N ILE A 699 -8.16 -14.03 -4.11
CA ILE A 699 -7.85 -15.38 -4.64
C ILE A 699 -8.65 -16.49 -3.96
N LEU A 700 -9.02 -16.33 -2.69
CA LEU A 700 -9.85 -17.29 -1.96
C LEU A 700 -11.23 -17.49 -2.60
N ALA A 701 -11.74 -16.47 -3.30
CA ALA A 701 -12.96 -16.54 -4.09
C ALA A 701 -12.65 -16.93 -5.54
N HIS A 702 -11.87 -16.13 -6.28
CA HIS A 702 -11.72 -16.34 -7.72
C HIS A 702 -10.83 -17.54 -8.14
N SER A 703 -10.24 -18.25 -7.17
CA SER A 703 -9.63 -19.57 -7.42
C SER A 703 -10.65 -20.62 -7.87
N THR A 704 -11.96 -20.39 -7.67
CA THR A 704 -13.04 -21.23 -8.20
C THR A 704 -13.32 -21.04 -9.69
N SER A 705 -12.59 -20.13 -10.36
CA SER A 705 -12.66 -19.95 -11.80
C SER A 705 -12.35 -21.22 -12.58
N ARG A 706 -12.86 -21.30 -13.81
CA ARG A 706 -12.53 -22.43 -14.71
C ARG A 706 -11.02 -22.52 -14.92
N ARG A 707 -10.48 -23.74 -15.01
CA ARG A 707 -9.04 -23.99 -15.15
C ARG A 707 -8.39 -23.22 -16.31
N SER A 708 -9.11 -23.06 -17.43
CA SER A 708 -8.66 -22.26 -18.57
C SER A 708 -8.44 -20.78 -18.24
N TYR A 709 -9.33 -20.17 -17.46
CA TYR A 709 -9.16 -18.79 -17.00
C TYR A 709 -8.09 -18.68 -15.92
N PHE A 710 -8.07 -19.61 -14.96
CA PHE A 710 -7.05 -19.65 -13.91
C PHE A 710 -5.61 -19.72 -14.48
N LYS A 711 -5.39 -20.50 -15.55
CA LYS A 711 -4.11 -20.58 -16.27
C LYS A 711 -3.63 -19.22 -16.81
N THR A 712 -4.53 -18.25 -17.01
CA THR A 712 -4.15 -16.88 -17.39
C THR A 712 -3.35 -16.19 -16.29
N LEU A 713 -3.71 -16.39 -15.01
CA LEU A 713 -2.99 -15.82 -13.86
C LEU A 713 -1.57 -16.39 -13.78
N GLU A 714 -1.45 -17.71 -13.92
CA GLU A 714 -0.15 -18.38 -13.99
C GLU A 714 0.69 -17.89 -15.18
N THR A 715 0.06 -17.64 -16.32
CA THR A 715 0.72 -17.13 -17.52
C THR A 715 1.29 -15.73 -17.27
N ILE A 716 0.56 -14.85 -16.57
CA ILE A 716 1.03 -13.51 -16.20
C ILE A 716 2.24 -13.61 -15.28
N GLN A 717 2.16 -14.45 -14.24
CA GLN A 717 3.28 -14.71 -13.33
C GLN A 717 4.51 -15.22 -14.09
N ASN A 718 4.35 -16.25 -14.92
CA ASN A 718 5.45 -16.85 -15.66
C ASN A 718 6.09 -15.83 -16.63
N LYS A 719 5.29 -14.97 -17.28
CA LYS A 719 5.82 -13.86 -18.09
C LYS A 719 6.64 -12.87 -17.27
N ALA A 720 6.17 -12.51 -16.07
CA ALA A 720 6.90 -11.63 -15.16
C ALA A 720 8.24 -12.26 -14.74
N LEU A 721 8.22 -13.51 -14.27
CA LEU A 721 9.42 -14.21 -13.83
C LEU A 721 10.45 -14.36 -14.97
N ARG A 722 10.02 -14.60 -16.22
CA ARG A 722 10.95 -14.64 -17.37
C ARG A 722 11.67 -13.32 -17.56
N ILE A 723 10.98 -12.20 -17.41
CA ILE A 723 11.58 -10.85 -17.50
C ILE A 723 12.55 -10.62 -16.35
N VAL A 724 12.14 -10.95 -15.12
CA VAL A 724 12.97 -10.79 -13.91
C VAL A 724 14.29 -11.56 -14.02
N VAL A 725 14.22 -12.81 -14.47
CA VAL A 725 15.39 -13.69 -14.62
C VAL A 725 16.18 -13.40 -15.92
N GLY A 726 15.54 -12.83 -16.94
CA GLY A 726 16.11 -12.72 -18.29
C GLY A 726 16.09 -14.04 -19.06
N ALA A 727 15.17 -14.94 -18.74
CA ALA A 727 15.03 -16.27 -19.33
C ALA A 727 14.36 -16.26 -20.71
N PHE A 728 14.63 -17.27 -21.54
CA PHE A 728 14.02 -17.43 -22.85
C PHE A 728 12.55 -17.86 -22.75
N PRO A 729 11.73 -17.64 -23.80
CA PRO A 729 10.33 -18.12 -23.83
C PRO A 729 10.19 -19.64 -23.69
N THR A 730 11.19 -20.40 -24.15
CA THR A 730 11.22 -21.87 -24.14
C THR A 730 11.53 -22.49 -22.78
N THR A 731 12.03 -21.71 -21.81
CA THR A 731 12.40 -22.24 -20.49
C THR A 731 11.20 -22.88 -19.78
N PRO A 732 11.34 -24.08 -19.18
CA PRO A 732 10.28 -24.71 -18.40
C PRO A 732 9.82 -23.84 -17.23
N THR A 733 8.50 -23.71 -17.05
CA THR A 733 7.91 -22.81 -16.03
C THR A 733 8.18 -23.28 -14.60
N ILE A 734 8.27 -24.60 -14.38
CA ILE A 734 8.58 -25.20 -13.08
C ILE A 734 10.02 -24.82 -12.67
N SER A 735 10.99 -24.97 -13.57
CA SER A 735 12.38 -24.57 -13.33
C SER A 735 12.53 -23.06 -13.12
N LEU A 736 11.75 -22.24 -13.84
CA LEU A 736 11.75 -20.79 -13.65
C LEU A 736 11.30 -20.40 -12.23
N ARG A 737 10.20 -21.00 -11.74
CA ARG A 737 9.68 -20.79 -10.39
C ARG A 737 10.67 -21.27 -9.33
N ALA A 738 11.21 -22.48 -9.51
CA ALA A 738 12.20 -23.06 -8.62
C ALA A 738 13.49 -22.22 -8.57
N LEU A 739 14.01 -21.70 -9.67
CA LEU A 739 15.24 -20.90 -9.68
C LEU A 739 15.19 -19.74 -8.68
N VAL A 740 14.07 -19.01 -8.65
CA VAL A 740 13.87 -17.82 -7.80
C VAL A 740 13.17 -18.12 -6.47
N GLY A 741 12.86 -19.38 -6.18
CA GLY A 741 12.13 -19.78 -4.97
C GLY A 741 10.69 -19.26 -4.93
N GLU A 742 10.05 -19.05 -6.08
CA GLU A 742 8.68 -18.55 -6.13
C GLU A 742 7.69 -19.72 -6.13
N ILE A 743 7.10 -19.99 -4.95
CA ILE A 743 6.12 -21.07 -4.73
C ILE A 743 4.98 -20.99 -5.76
N PRO A 744 4.58 -22.12 -6.38
CA PRO A 744 3.44 -22.18 -7.30
C PRO A 744 2.16 -21.56 -6.72
N LEU A 745 1.30 -21.02 -7.59
CA LEU A 745 0.08 -20.32 -7.16
C LEU A 745 -0.88 -21.22 -6.37
N GLU A 746 -1.01 -22.50 -6.74
CA GLU A 746 -1.89 -23.46 -6.06
C GLU A 746 -1.49 -23.68 -4.60
N TYR A 747 -0.19 -23.82 -4.34
CA TYR A 747 0.38 -23.93 -3.00
C TYR A 747 0.16 -22.67 -2.16
N ARG A 748 0.25 -21.49 -2.77
CA ARG A 748 -0.04 -20.23 -2.08
C ARG A 748 -1.53 -20.06 -1.74
N ILE A 749 -2.43 -20.58 -2.58
CA ILE A 749 -3.88 -20.61 -2.29
C ILE A 749 -4.15 -21.49 -1.08
N GLN A 750 -3.48 -22.64 -1.00
CA GLN A 750 -3.56 -23.54 0.15
C GLN A 750 -3.13 -22.83 1.45
N THR A 751 -1.95 -22.19 1.45
CA THR A 751 -1.49 -21.39 2.60
C THR A 751 -2.48 -20.29 2.95
N ALA A 752 -2.95 -19.52 1.97
CA ALA A 752 -3.89 -18.42 2.19
C ALA A 752 -5.23 -18.90 2.78
N SER A 753 -5.73 -20.06 2.33
CA SER A 753 -7.00 -20.63 2.81
C SER A 753 -6.92 -21.07 4.27
N ILE A 754 -5.84 -21.73 4.66
CA ILE A 754 -5.63 -22.22 6.03
C ILE A 754 -5.39 -21.03 6.99
N VAL A 755 -4.56 -20.06 6.60
CA VAL A 755 -4.32 -18.85 7.40
C VAL A 755 -5.59 -18.02 7.55
N TYR A 756 -6.40 -17.92 6.49
CA TYR A 756 -7.71 -17.27 6.55
C TYR A 756 -8.63 -17.98 7.54
N ALA A 757 -8.76 -19.30 7.45
CA ALA A 757 -9.58 -20.09 8.36
C ALA A 757 -9.13 -19.94 9.81
N ALA A 758 -7.82 -19.98 10.07
CA ALA A 758 -7.26 -19.73 11.39
C ALA A 758 -7.64 -18.34 11.93
N LYS A 759 -7.52 -17.28 11.12
CA LYS A 759 -7.97 -15.93 11.48
C LYS A 759 -9.45 -15.89 11.86
N ILE A 760 -10.32 -16.60 11.13
CA ILE A 760 -11.75 -16.65 11.44
C ILE A 760 -12.02 -17.38 12.75
N LEU A 761 -11.33 -18.50 12.98
CA LEU A 761 -11.51 -19.32 14.17
C LEU A 761 -11.02 -18.61 15.44
N SER A 762 -10.01 -17.75 15.33
CA SER A 762 -9.44 -17.00 16.47
C SER A 762 -10.33 -15.88 17.00
N ILE A 763 -11.38 -15.47 16.28
CA ILE A 763 -12.25 -14.34 16.67
C ILE A 763 -13.56 -14.89 17.22
N GLN A 764 -13.91 -14.59 18.48
CA GLN A 764 -15.09 -15.15 19.14
C GLN A 764 -16.38 -15.02 18.31
N ASN A 765 -16.76 -13.79 17.92
CA ASN A 765 -18.01 -13.50 17.20
C ASN A 765 -17.78 -13.08 15.74
N HIS A 766 -17.29 -14.02 14.91
CA HIS A 766 -17.07 -13.79 13.48
C HIS A 766 -18.16 -14.41 12.60
N CYS A 767 -18.72 -13.63 11.66
CA CYS A 767 -19.80 -14.07 10.75
C CYS A 767 -19.46 -15.33 9.94
N ASN A 768 -18.20 -15.48 9.51
CA ASN A 768 -17.73 -16.62 8.72
C ASN A 768 -17.36 -17.88 9.51
N LYS A 769 -17.50 -17.90 10.85
CA LYS A 769 -17.23 -19.14 11.61
C LYS A 769 -18.07 -20.32 11.13
N SER A 770 -19.35 -20.05 10.83
CA SER A 770 -20.25 -21.03 10.24
C SER A 770 -19.79 -21.50 8.86
N ILE A 771 -19.29 -20.59 8.03
CA ILE A 771 -18.76 -20.90 6.69
C ILE A 771 -17.50 -21.76 6.76
N VAL A 772 -16.63 -21.56 7.76
CA VAL A 772 -15.38 -22.34 7.92
C VAL A 772 -15.64 -23.72 8.51
N LYS A 773 -16.54 -23.83 9.49
CA LYS A 773 -16.86 -25.10 10.20
C LYS A 773 -17.97 -25.92 9.55
N SER A 774 -18.63 -25.42 8.50
CA SER A 774 -19.76 -26.11 7.89
C SER A 774 -19.36 -27.48 7.35
N THR A 775 -20.20 -28.48 7.60
CA THR A 775 -20.20 -29.80 6.93
C THR A 775 -21.42 -29.97 6.04
N ARG A 776 -22.21 -28.90 5.84
CA ARG A 776 -23.44 -28.94 5.06
C ARG A 776 -23.10 -29.24 3.61
N PHE A 777 -23.78 -30.23 3.04
CA PHE A 777 -23.64 -30.69 1.66
C PHE A 777 -22.31 -31.41 1.33
N SER A 778 -21.47 -31.78 2.30
CA SER A 778 -20.23 -32.52 2.04
C SER A 778 -20.46 -33.82 1.23
N SER A 779 -21.57 -34.53 1.47
CA SER A 779 -21.94 -35.73 0.68
C SER A 779 -22.23 -35.43 -0.80
N ILE A 780 -22.81 -34.27 -1.11
CA ILE A 780 -23.08 -33.83 -2.49
C ILE A 780 -21.77 -33.56 -3.23
N TYR A 781 -20.80 -32.94 -2.55
CA TYR A 781 -19.51 -32.61 -3.17
C TYR A 781 -18.56 -33.82 -3.25
N ALA A 782 -18.71 -34.79 -2.35
CA ALA A 782 -18.00 -36.08 -2.44
C ALA A 782 -18.50 -36.92 -3.63
N SER A 783 -19.81 -36.92 -3.88
CA SER A 783 -20.43 -37.67 -4.98
C SER A 783 -20.32 -37.00 -6.35
N ASN A 784 -20.12 -35.68 -6.43
CA ASN A 784 -20.06 -34.95 -7.70
C ASN A 784 -18.86 -33.99 -7.79
N LEU A 785 -17.75 -34.50 -8.34
CA LEU A 785 -16.50 -33.76 -8.52
C LEU A 785 -16.59 -32.60 -9.53
N ASN A 786 -17.65 -32.54 -10.36
CA ASN A 786 -17.83 -31.49 -11.38
C ASN A 786 -18.47 -30.22 -10.83
N ILE A 787 -19.03 -30.26 -9.61
CA ILE A 787 -19.60 -29.07 -8.97
C ILE A 787 -18.48 -28.33 -8.22
N THR A 788 -18.32 -27.05 -8.52
CA THR A 788 -17.38 -26.21 -7.79
C THR A 788 -17.77 -26.10 -6.31
N PRO A 789 -16.93 -26.57 -5.36
CA PRO A 789 -17.26 -26.60 -3.95
C PRO A 789 -17.17 -25.21 -3.29
N PRO A 790 -17.94 -24.96 -2.22
CA PRO A 790 -17.82 -23.77 -1.36
C PRO A 790 -16.51 -23.78 -0.55
N PHE A 791 -16.24 -22.70 0.19
CA PHE A 791 -14.95 -22.52 0.86
C PHE A 791 -14.58 -23.61 1.87
N HIS A 792 -15.48 -24.06 2.76
CA HIS A 792 -15.15 -25.10 3.76
C HIS A 792 -14.66 -26.39 3.11
N GLU A 793 -15.31 -26.82 2.04
CA GLU A 793 -14.98 -28.05 1.35
C GLU A 793 -13.63 -27.93 0.62
N ARG A 794 -13.32 -26.74 0.06
CA ARG A 794 -11.96 -26.45 -0.46
C ARG A 794 -10.91 -26.47 0.66
N LEU A 795 -11.23 -25.86 1.80
CA LEU A 795 -10.36 -25.85 2.98
C LEU A 795 -10.07 -27.27 3.48
N ASN A 796 -11.07 -28.15 3.58
CA ASN A 796 -10.90 -29.54 4.00
C ASN A 796 -9.96 -30.29 3.07
N ARG A 797 -10.09 -30.12 1.74
CA ARG A 797 -9.14 -30.68 0.76
C ARG A 797 -7.73 -30.14 0.93
N HIS A 798 -7.60 -28.86 1.25
CA HIS A 798 -6.31 -28.22 1.53
C HIS A 798 -5.67 -28.76 2.81
N LEU A 799 -6.44 -28.97 3.87
CA LEU A 799 -5.99 -29.54 5.14
C LEU A 799 -5.57 -31.01 4.98
N ALA A 800 -6.37 -31.81 4.27
CA ALA A 800 -6.05 -33.22 3.98
C ALA A 800 -4.72 -33.36 3.22
N LYS A 801 -4.47 -32.50 2.22
CA LYS A 801 -3.22 -32.54 1.42
C LYS A 801 -1.94 -32.35 2.23
N ILE A 802 -1.96 -31.58 3.32
CA ILE A 802 -0.81 -31.41 4.21
C ILE A 802 -0.90 -32.26 5.49
N THR A 803 -1.94 -33.10 5.62
CA THR A 803 -2.23 -33.89 6.83
C THR A 803 -2.21 -33.00 8.08
N TYR A 804 -3.04 -31.95 8.05
CA TYR A 804 -3.04 -30.92 9.09
C TYR A 804 -4.45 -30.65 9.59
N GLU A 805 -4.57 -30.50 10.90
CA GLU A 805 -5.75 -29.95 11.55
C GLU A 805 -5.40 -28.60 12.14
N ILE A 806 -6.29 -27.62 11.98
CA ILE A 806 -6.10 -26.30 12.56
C ILE A 806 -6.30 -26.45 14.08
N PRO A 807 -5.25 -26.23 14.89
CA PRO A 807 -5.37 -26.39 16.33
C PRO A 807 -6.23 -25.27 16.92
N ASN A 808 -6.61 -25.41 18.19
CA ASN A 808 -7.30 -24.34 18.89
C ASN A 808 -6.38 -23.12 18.99
N ILE A 809 -6.89 -21.95 18.61
CA ILE A 809 -6.10 -20.72 18.58
C ILE A 809 -6.36 -19.95 19.84
N MET A 810 -5.28 -19.56 20.52
CA MET A 810 -5.38 -18.83 21.77
C MET A 810 -6.02 -17.46 21.56
N HIS A 811 -7.03 -17.16 22.37
CA HIS A 811 -7.70 -15.87 22.41
C HIS A 811 -7.60 -15.30 23.83
N ALA A 812 -7.12 -14.06 23.96
CA ALA A 812 -6.83 -13.47 25.26
C ALA A 812 -8.08 -13.06 26.05
N GLY A 813 -9.21 -12.87 25.36
CA GLY A 813 -10.38 -12.17 25.90
C GLY A 813 -10.10 -10.67 26.13
N LEU A 814 -11.14 -9.85 26.01
CA LEU A 814 -11.06 -8.42 26.37
C LEU A 814 -11.53 -8.26 27.83
N HIS A 815 -10.66 -8.60 28.79
CA HIS A 815 -11.01 -8.57 30.22
C HIS A 815 -10.79 -7.18 30.83
N PHE A 816 -9.52 -6.81 31.08
CA PHE A 816 -9.15 -5.50 31.63
C PHE A 816 -8.90 -4.48 30.54
N ALA A 817 -9.25 -3.22 30.81
CA ALA A 817 -8.94 -2.12 29.93
C ALA A 817 -7.41 -1.97 29.86
N PRO A 818 -6.80 -1.86 28.66
CA PRO A 818 -5.34 -1.80 28.56
C PRO A 818 -4.70 -0.68 29.39
N TRP A 819 -5.37 0.46 29.52
CA TRP A 819 -4.89 1.63 30.26
C TRP A 819 -5.09 1.55 31.78
N THR A 820 -5.82 0.55 32.29
CA THR A 820 -5.92 0.27 33.73
C THR A 820 -4.93 -0.79 34.18
N ARG A 821 -4.00 -1.20 33.30
CA ARG A 821 -2.99 -2.19 33.63
C ARG A 821 -1.89 -1.55 34.46
N ILE A 822 -1.55 -2.20 35.57
CA ILE A 822 -0.34 -1.87 36.34
C ILE A 822 0.86 -2.15 35.44
N ASN A 823 1.85 -1.26 35.35
CA ASN A 823 3.03 -1.54 34.53
C ASN A 823 3.86 -2.68 35.16
N PRO A 824 4.35 -3.66 34.36
CA PRO A 824 5.22 -4.71 34.88
C PRO A 824 6.50 -4.09 35.44
N GLN A 825 6.90 -4.50 36.64
CA GLN A 825 8.21 -4.18 37.19
C GLN A 825 9.25 -5.05 36.47
N ILE A 826 10.20 -4.44 35.77
CA ILE A 826 11.17 -5.14 34.94
C ILE A 826 12.58 -4.62 35.20
N GLU A 827 13.51 -5.55 35.45
CA GLU A 827 14.94 -5.28 35.57
C GLU A 827 15.67 -5.63 34.26
N LEU A 828 16.24 -4.60 33.62
CA LEU A 828 16.92 -4.70 32.32
C LEU A 828 18.41 -4.36 32.36
N GLN A 829 19.02 -4.09 33.53
CA GLN A 829 20.42 -3.66 33.63
C GLN A 829 21.40 -4.61 32.93
N LEU A 830 21.10 -5.92 32.97
CA LEU A 830 21.91 -6.94 32.31
C LEU A 830 21.90 -6.87 30.77
N THR A 831 21.02 -6.05 30.17
CA THR A 831 21.02 -5.80 28.72
C THR A 831 22.15 -4.86 28.26
N GLU A 832 22.71 -4.06 29.18
CA GLU A 832 23.77 -3.09 28.87
C GLU A 832 25.13 -3.76 28.67
N TYR A 833 25.28 -5.02 29.10
CA TYR A 833 26.53 -5.76 29.06
C TYR A 833 26.54 -6.78 27.90
N ASN A 834 27.38 -6.54 26.89
CA ASN A 834 27.50 -7.44 25.74
C ASN A 834 28.29 -8.70 26.10
N LYS A 835 27.71 -9.88 25.85
CA LYS A 835 28.33 -11.21 26.01
C LYS A 835 29.69 -11.37 25.33
N LYS A 836 29.98 -10.58 24.28
CA LYS A 836 31.24 -10.64 23.54
C LYS A 836 32.36 -9.76 24.10
N GLY A 837 32.05 -8.83 25.02
CA GLY A 837 33.01 -7.82 25.51
C GLY A 837 33.19 -7.77 27.03
N VAL A 838 32.39 -8.52 27.80
CA VAL A 838 32.40 -8.50 29.27
C VAL A 838 32.65 -9.89 29.83
N HIS A 839 33.50 -10.00 30.86
CA HIS A 839 33.81 -11.28 31.51
C HIS A 839 32.56 -11.85 32.24
N LEU A 840 32.33 -13.17 32.14
CA LEU A 840 31.13 -13.82 32.69
C LEU A 840 30.98 -13.63 34.21
N SER A 841 32.10 -13.49 34.94
CA SER A 841 32.07 -13.21 36.39
C SER A 841 31.40 -11.87 36.72
N THR A 842 31.50 -10.86 35.85
CA THR A 842 30.85 -9.56 36.04
C THR A 842 29.33 -9.70 35.96
N ILE A 843 28.84 -10.46 34.98
CA ILE A 843 27.40 -10.75 34.83
C ILE A 843 26.88 -11.52 36.06
N ARG A 844 27.63 -12.53 36.53
CA ARG A 844 27.28 -13.28 37.73
C ARG A 844 27.26 -12.41 38.98
N ARG A 845 28.21 -11.48 39.12
CA ARG A 845 28.24 -10.53 40.25
C ARG A 845 27.03 -9.59 40.25
N ILE A 846 26.65 -9.08 39.08
CA ILE A 846 25.44 -8.23 38.95
C ILE A 846 24.19 -9.05 39.31
N PHE A 847 24.09 -10.29 38.83
CA PHE A 847 22.97 -11.15 39.17
C PHE A 847 22.94 -11.53 40.66
N ALA A 848 24.10 -11.76 41.29
CA ALA A 848 24.19 -11.93 42.74
C ALA A 848 23.67 -10.69 43.50
N GLY A 849 23.89 -9.49 42.97
CA GLY A 849 23.27 -8.27 43.47
C GLY A 849 21.73 -8.27 43.39
N TYR A 850 21.14 -8.90 42.36
CA TYR A 850 19.68 -9.10 42.32
C TYR A 850 19.19 -10.13 43.33
N LEU A 851 19.93 -11.23 43.54
CA LEU A 851 19.60 -12.21 44.57
C LEU A 851 19.59 -11.59 45.97
N ASP A 852 20.52 -10.67 46.24
CA ASP A 852 20.58 -9.94 47.50
C ASP A 852 19.47 -8.86 47.61
N LYS A 853 19.30 -8.03 46.58
CA LYS A 853 18.25 -7.00 46.51
C LYS A 853 16.84 -7.57 46.67
N TYR A 854 16.60 -8.76 46.11
CA TYR A 854 15.31 -9.43 46.11
C TYR A 854 15.31 -10.70 46.98
N ARG A 855 16.07 -10.70 48.08
CA ARG A 855 16.20 -11.88 48.97
C ARG A 855 14.88 -12.40 49.55
N GLU A 856 13.87 -11.53 49.70
CA GLU A 856 12.52 -11.90 50.14
C GLU A 856 11.60 -12.40 49.02
N TYR A 857 12.06 -12.41 47.76
CA TYR A 857 11.28 -12.84 46.60
C TYR A 857 11.60 -14.29 46.25
N PHE A 858 10.59 -15.04 45.85
CA PHE A 858 10.74 -16.40 45.34
C PHE A 858 11.10 -16.38 43.85
N PHE A 859 12.23 -16.97 43.47
CA PHE A 859 12.73 -16.95 42.10
C PHE A 859 12.18 -18.11 41.26
N VAL A 860 11.63 -17.77 40.10
CA VAL A 860 11.08 -18.69 39.10
C VAL A 860 11.80 -18.45 37.78
N TYR A 861 12.50 -19.46 37.27
CA TYR A 861 13.28 -19.39 36.03
C TYR A 861 12.49 -20.03 34.90
N THR A 862 12.48 -19.40 33.73
CA THR A 862 11.75 -19.89 32.56
C THR A 862 12.67 -19.95 31.35
N ASP A 863 12.52 -21.00 30.55
CA ASP A 863 13.17 -21.09 29.24
C ASP A 863 12.29 -21.86 28.23
N ALA A 864 12.57 -21.63 26.95
CA ALA A 864 12.01 -22.37 25.85
C ALA A 864 13.11 -22.80 24.88
N SER A 865 13.04 -24.06 24.41
CA SER A 865 14.02 -24.60 23.47
C SER A 865 13.33 -25.32 22.32
N LYS A 866 13.72 -24.97 21.09
CA LYS A 866 13.16 -25.56 19.88
C LYS A 866 14.02 -26.72 19.39
N ASN A 867 13.38 -27.86 19.16
CA ASN A 867 13.96 -28.99 18.45
C ASN A 867 13.71 -28.84 16.94
N GLU A 868 14.77 -28.61 16.17
CA GLU A 868 14.66 -28.37 14.73
C GLU A 868 14.19 -29.59 13.93
N ALA A 869 14.41 -30.81 14.43
CA ALA A 869 14.10 -32.04 13.69
C ALA A 869 12.59 -32.31 13.57
N ASN A 870 11.84 -32.05 14.65
CA ASN A 870 10.40 -32.31 14.73
C ASN A 870 9.55 -31.04 14.93
N ASN A 871 10.18 -29.87 15.03
CA ASN A 871 9.53 -28.58 15.29
C ASN A 871 8.71 -28.59 16.60
N HIS A 872 9.14 -29.39 17.58
CA HIS A 872 8.64 -29.33 18.96
C HIS A 872 9.41 -28.27 19.74
N ILE A 873 8.71 -27.58 20.64
CA ILE A 873 9.30 -26.63 21.56
C ILE A 873 9.08 -27.17 22.97
N GLY A 874 10.18 -27.43 23.67
CA GLY A 874 10.15 -27.73 25.09
C GLY A 874 10.17 -26.45 25.89
N LEU A 875 9.38 -26.39 26.95
CA LEU A 875 9.32 -25.28 27.89
C LEU A 875 9.66 -25.77 29.27
N SER A 876 10.28 -24.92 30.07
CA SER A 876 10.57 -25.19 31.46
C SER A 876 10.15 -24.03 32.35
N VAL A 877 9.67 -24.38 33.54
CA VAL A 877 9.49 -23.48 34.68
C VAL A 877 10.20 -24.14 35.84
N VAL A 878 11.30 -23.54 36.28
CA VAL A 878 12.20 -24.07 37.30
C VAL A 878 12.15 -23.18 38.53
N THR A 879 11.88 -23.80 39.67
CA THR A 879 12.00 -23.19 41.00
C THR A 879 13.03 -24.01 41.80
N PRO A 880 13.44 -23.55 43.00
CA PRO A 880 14.34 -24.34 43.84
C PRO A 880 13.83 -25.73 44.22
N THR A 881 12.51 -25.95 44.15
CA THR A 881 11.85 -27.18 44.59
C THR A 881 11.21 -27.97 43.46
N ILE A 882 10.84 -27.33 42.35
CA ILE A 882 10.02 -27.93 41.28
C ILE A 882 10.61 -27.61 39.90
N VAL A 883 10.62 -28.61 39.03
CA VAL A 883 10.94 -28.47 37.60
C VAL A 883 9.72 -28.90 36.79
N ASN A 884 8.90 -27.92 36.38
CA ASN A 884 7.77 -28.17 35.50
C ASN A 884 8.23 -28.09 34.06
N MET A 885 7.90 -29.11 33.27
CA MET A 885 8.26 -29.20 31.86
C MET A 885 7.04 -29.44 31.00
N TYR A 886 6.98 -28.72 29.89
CA TYR A 886 5.88 -28.76 28.94
C TYR A 886 6.40 -28.87 27.51
N ARG A 887 5.51 -29.23 26.59
CA ARG A 887 5.81 -29.26 25.16
C ARG A 887 4.71 -28.59 24.35
N ILE A 888 5.10 -27.81 23.35
CA ILE A 888 4.23 -27.23 22.32
C ILE A 888 4.71 -27.71 20.95
N ASP A 889 3.81 -28.02 20.03
CA ASP A 889 4.14 -28.28 18.63
C ASP A 889 3.84 -27.07 17.75
N LYS A 890 4.38 -27.07 16.52
CA LYS A 890 3.92 -26.17 15.43
C LYS A 890 4.02 -24.66 15.71
N SER A 891 4.78 -24.26 16.73
CA SER A 891 4.89 -22.87 17.17
C SER A 891 6.29 -22.30 16.96
N SER A 892 6.41 -20.97 17.10
CA SER A 892 7.67 -20.23 17.09
C SER A 892 8.35 -20.28 18.45
N ILE A 893 9.69 -20.12 18.48
CA ILE A 893 10.45 -20.05 19.74
C ILE A 893 9.92 -18.93 20.64
N PHE A 894 9.56 -17.79 20.05
CA PHE A 894 8.97 -16.64 20.74
C PHE A 894 7.64 -16.98 21.43
N THR A 895 6.77 -17.75 20.75
CA THR A 895 5.55 -18.28 21.37
C THR A 895 5.89 -19.19 22.55
N GLY A 896 6.93 -20.01 22.41
CA GLY A 896 7.45 -20.83 23.49
C GLY A 896 7.87 -20.01 24.70
N GLU A 897 8.75 -19.03 24.51
CA GLU A 897 9.26 -18.14 25.56
C GLU A 897 8.12 -17.43 26.30
N LEU A 898 7.15 -16.85 25.57
CA LEU A 898 5.96 -16.25 26.18
C LEU A 898 5.13 -17.28 26.95
N THR A 899 4.98 -18.49 26.41
CA THR A 899 4.21 -19.54 27.10
C THR A 899 4.91 -20.02 28.36
N ALA A 900 6.24 -20.13 28.38
CA ALA A 900 7.00 -20.45 29.59
C ALA A 900 6.76 -19.40 30.69
N ILE A 901 6.74 -18.11 30.33
CA ILE A 901 6.37 -17.02 31.25
C ILE A 901 4.91 -17.16 31.71
N TYR A 902 3.98 -17.48 30.81
CA TYR A 902 2.58 -17.69 31.17
C TYR A 902 2.42 -18.84 32.18
N GLU A 903 3.06 -19.98 31.93
CA GLU A 903 3.03 -21.14 32.83
C GLU A 903 3.71 -20.84 34.18
N ALA A 904 4.73 -19.99 34.21
CA ALA A 904 5.30 -19.49 35.46
C ALA A 904 4.29 -18.65 36.26
N LEU A 905 3.48 -17.82 35.60
CA LEU A 905 2.40 -17.09 36.26
C LEU A 905 1.27 -18.02 36.71
N VAL A 906 0.94 -19.06 35.94
CA VAL A 906 -0.04 -20.08 36.35
C VAL A 906 0.44 -20.76 37.63
N TYR A 907 1.70 -21.19 37.67
CA TYR A 907 2.33 -21.74 38.87
C TYR A 907 2.19 -20.77 40.06
N ILE A 908 2.51 -19.49 39.87
CA ILE A 908 2.41 -18.47 40.93
C ILE A 908 0.94 -18.28 41.38
N SER A 909 -0.03 -18.36 40.47
CA SER A 909 -1.45 -18.20 40.82
C SER A 909 -2.02 -19.38 41.61
N GLU A 910 -1.43 -20.56 41.45
CA GLU A 910 -1.82 -21.80 42.16
C GLU A 910 -0.99 -22.03 43.44
N ASP A 911 0.06 -21.23 43.64
CA ASP A 911 0.97 -21.36 44.77
C ASP A 911 0.29 -20.92 46.07
N ASN A 912 -0.02 -21.90 46.92
CA ASN A 912 -0.58 -21.69 48.26
C ASN A 912 0.49 -21.47 49.33
N THR A 913 1.76 -21.31 48.95
CA THR A 913 2.83 -21.01 49.93
C THR A 913 2.69 -19.60 50.50
N SER A 914 3.37 -19.32 51.62
CA SER A 914 3.38 -18.01 52.29
C SER A 914 4.08 -16.88 51.52
N ALA A 915 4.62 -17.15 50.32
CA ALA A 915 5.31 -16.16 49.51
C ALA A 915 4.31 -15.24 48.78
N LYS A 916 4.34 -13.94 49.08
CA LYS A 916 3.57 -12.91 48.35
C LYS A 916 4.42 -12.14 47.34
N LYS A 917 5.67 -12.54 47.10
CA LYS A 917 6.65 -11.79 46.29
C LYS A 917 7.44 -12.75 45.39
N TYR A 918 7.45 -12.52 44.08
CA TYR A 918 8.03 -13.42 43.08
C TYR A 918 8.92 -12.68 42.08
N CYS A 919 10.03 -13.31 41.70
CA CYS A 919 10.93 -12.88 40.64
C CYS A 919 10.89 -13.88 39.48
N VAL A 920 10.36 -13.48 38.33
CA VAL A 920 10.33 -14.31 37.11
C VAL A 920 11.53 -13.97 36.23
N CYS A 921 12.48 -14.90 36.14
CA CYS A 921 13.69 -14.78 35.34
C CYS A 921 13.51 -15.43 33.96
N THR A 922 13.85 -14.70 32.90
CA THR A 922 13.83 -15.21 31.53
C THR A 922 14.98 -14.62 30.71
N ASP A 923 15.51 -15.41 29.78
CA ASP A 923 16.53 -14.96 28.83
C ASP A 923 15.95 -14.40 27.52
N SER A 924 14.62 -14.36 27.39
CA SER A 924 13.96 -13.75 26.24
C SER A 924 13.75 -12.25 26.44
N LEU A 925 14.71 -11.46 25.95
CA LEU A 925 14.57 -10.01 25.88
C LEU A 925 13.34 -9.60 25.05
N SER A 926 13.04 -10.34 23.98
CA SER A 926 11.91 -10.04 23.10
C SER A 926 10.55 -10.24 23.77
N ALA A 927 10.43 -11.27 24.63
CA ALA A 927 9.22 -11.53 25.41
C ALA A 927 9.02 -10.41 26.46
N ILE A 928 10.07 -10.08 27.21
CA ILE A 928 10.04 -8.99 28.21
C ILE A 928 9.65 -7.65 27.57
N GLN A 929 10.29 -7.27 26.46
CA GLN A 929 9.98 -6.02 25.75
C GLN A 929 8.53 -5.97 25.24
N SER A 930 7.93 -7.13 24.94
CA SER A 930 6.53 -7.21 24.52
C SER A 930 5.57 -7.02 25.70
N LEU A 931 5.92 -7.48 26.90
CA LEU A 931 5.13 -7.30 28.12
C LEU A 931 5.02 -5.83 28.55
N GLN A 932 6.03 -5.01 28.25
CA GLN A 932 6.03 -3.57 28.54
C GLN A 932 5.02 -2.76 27.71
N ARG A 933 4.44 -3.35 26.65
CA ARG A 933 3.51 -2.63 25.77
C ARG A 933 2.10 -2.65 26.34
N ILE A 934 1.50 -1.48 26.50
CA ILE A 934 0.07 -1.34 26.87
C ILE A 934 -0.82 -2.03 25.82
N TYR A 935 -0.54 -1.74 24.55
CA TYR A 935 -1.31 -2.21 23.39
C TYR A 935 -0.48 -3.19 22.56
N ASP A 936 -0.54 -4.48 22.87
CA ASP A 936 0.07 -5.53 22.04
C ASP A 936 -0.99 -6.32 21.23
N ASN A 937 -0.63 -6.71 20.01
CA ASN A 937 -1.50 -7.47 19.12
C ASN A 937 -1.43 -8.98 19.38
N ASN A 938 -0.44 -9.45 20.15
CA ASN A 938 -0.26 -10.84 20.51
C ASN A 938 -1.21 -11.21 21.66
N ASP A 939 -2.05 -12.21 21.41
CA ASP A 939 -3.04 -12.68 22.38
C ASP A 939 -2.37 -13.33 23.62
N ILE A 940 -1.17 -13.91 23.50
CA ILE A 940 -0.43 -14.49 24.63
C ILE A 940 0.04 -13.39 25.59
N VAL A 941 0.64 -12.31 25.06
CA VAL A 941 1.09 -11.15 25.86
C VAL A 941 -0.07 -10.56 26.65
N ASN A 942 -1.25 -10.44 26.03
CA ASN A 942 -2.45 -9.95 26.70
C ASN A 942 -2.92 -10.91 27.81
N LYS A 943 -2.84 -12.24 27.62
CA LYS A 943 -3.13 -13.20 28.70
C LYS A 943 -2.15 -13.11 29.86
N ILE A 944 -0.84 -13.01 29.58
CA ILE A 944 0.19 -12.87 30.61
C ILE A 944 -0.11 -11.63 31.45
N ASN A 945 -0.37 -10.49 30.80
CA ASN A 945 -0.71 -9.25 31.49
C ASN A 945 -2.01 -9.35 32.29
N ASN A 946 -3.06 -9.99 31.75
CA ASN A 946 -4.32 -10.17 32.48
C ASN A 946 -4.13 -11.07 33.71
N LEU A 947 -3.41 -12.19 33.59
CA LEU A 947 -3.16 -13.12 34.70
C LEU A 947 -2.25 -12.47 35.76
N ARG A 948 -1.20 -11.77 35.34
CA ARG A 948 -0.36 -11.00 36.26
C ARG A 948 -1.18 -9.98 37.07
N GLN A 949 -2.05 -9.23 36.40
CA GLN A 949 -2.90 -8.25 37.09
C GLN A 949 -3.85 -8.91 38.09
N GLN A 950 -4.39 -10.10 37.78
CA GLN A 950 -5.19 -10.86 38.74
C GLN A 950 -4.38 -11.28 39.97
N ILE A 951 -3.15 -11.77 39.77
CA ILE A 951 -2.23 -12.15 40.85
C ILE A 951 -1.86 -10.93 41.70
N GLU A 952 -1.58 -9.79 41.08
CA GLU A 952 -1.25 -8.54 41.77
C GLU A 952 -2.42 -7.98 42.56
N ASN A 953 -3.63 -8.04 42.00
CA ASN A 953 -4.85 -7.65 42.70
C ASN A 953 -5.18 -8.57 43.90
N ALA A 954 -4.71 -9.83 43.87
CA ALA A 954 -4.81 -10.75 45.00
C ALA A 954 -3.77 -10.49 46.11
N GLY A 955 -2.87 -9.51 45.93
CA GLY A 955 -1.89 -9.07 46.93
C GLY A 955 -0.48 -9.62 46.75
N SER A 956 -0.21 -10.34 45.67
CA SER A 956 1.15 -10.80 45.32
C SER A 956 1.90 -9.76 44.48
N ARG A 957 3.23 -9.74 44.54
CA ARG A 957 4.07 -8.82 43.75
C ARG A 957 4.98 -9.58 42.81
N ILE A 958 4.99 -9.23 41.53
CA ILE A 958 5.79 -9.90 40.50
C ILE A 958 6.80 -8.92 39.90
N ILE A 959 8.05 -9.36 39.80
CA ILE A 959 9.14 -8.64 39.12
C ILE A 959 9.70 -9.54 38.02
N PHE A 960 9.81 -9.02 36.79
CA PHE A 960 10.51 -9.71 35.71
C PHE A 960 11.99 -9.32 35.67
N ILE A 961 12.86 -10.30 35.53
CA ILE A 961 14.31 -10.08 35.44
C ILE A 961 14.82 -10.69 34.15
N TYR A 962 15.45 -9.88 33.30
CA TYR A 962 16.16 -10.40 32.14
C TYR A 962 17.47 -11.07 32.56
N THR A 963 17.64 -12.34 32.22
CA THR A 963 18.85 -13.12 32.52
C THR A 963 19.54 -13.58 31.24
N PRO A 964 20.73 -13.07 30.88
CA PRO A 964 21.38 -13.43 29.63
C PRO A 964 21.73 -14.93 29.57
N SER A 965 21.33 -15.60 28.49
CA SER A 965 21.59 -17.04 28.28
C SER A 965 23.09 -17.42 28.29
N HIS A 966 23.41 -18.64 28.74
CA HIS A 966 24.76 -19.22 28.78
C HIS A 966 25.81 -18.44 29.60
N THR A 967 25.39 -17.76 30.66
CA THR A 967 26.29 -16.97 31.54
C THR A 967 26.68 -17.68 32.83
N GLY A 968 26.17 -18.90 33.07
CA GLY A 968 26.43 -19.69 34.26
C GLY A 968 25.66 -19.20 35.50
N ILE A 969 24.43 -18.70 35.30
CA ILE A 969 23.45 -18.48 36.36
C ILE A 969 22.70 -19.81 36.54
N ASP A 970 22.82 -20.45 37.70
CA ASP A 970 22.41 -21.85 37.90
C ASP A 970 20.94 -22.10 37.56
N GLY A 971 20.01 -21.28 38.06
CA GLY A 971 18.57 -21.43 37.76
C GLY A 971 18.23 -21.29 36.27
N ASN A 972 18.89 -20.37 35.56
CA ASN A 972 18.70 -20.20 34.11
C ASN A 972 19.33 -21.35 33.32
N CYS A 973 20.49 -21.86 33.75
CA CYS A 973 21.12 -23.04 33.16
C CYS A 973 20.25 -24.29 33.35
N GLN A 974 19.64 -24.46 34.53
CA GLN A 974 18.70 -25.54 34.80
C GLN A 974 17.45 -25.43 33.92
N ALA A 975 16.89 -24.23 33.77
CA ALA A 975 15.77 -23.99 32.86
C ALA A 975 16.12 -24.36 31.41
N ASP A 976 17.29 -23.97 30.90
CA ASP A 976 17.77 -24.31 29.55
C ASP A 976 17.94 -25.82 29.33
N VAL A 977 18.54 -26.51 30.30
CA VAL A 977 18.68 -27.97 30.25
C VAL A 977 17.30 -28.65 30.27
N ALA A 978 16.40 -28.21 31.14
CA ALA A 978 15.05 -28.75 31.24
C ALA A 978 14.23 -28.51 29.97
N ALA A 979 14.28 -27.31 29.38
CA ALA A 979 13.56 -26.98 28.15
C ALA A 979 14.08 -27.82 26.96
N LYS A 980 15.40 -27.99 26.84
CA LYS A 980 16.01 -28.88 25.83
C LYS A 980 15.58 -30.32 26.01
N TRP A 981 15.55 -30.81 27.24
CA TRP A 981 15.07 -32.16 27.56
C TRP A 981 13.59 -32.32 27.24
N ALA A 982 12.76 -31.34 27.60
CA ALA A 982 11.33 -31.33 27.35
C ALA A 982 10.97 -31.40 25.86
N SER A 983 11.76 -30.73 25.01
CA SER A 983 11.56 -30.74 23.55
C SER A 983 11.67 -32.14 22.92
N LYS A 984 12.34 -33.08 23.61
CA LYS A 984 12.57 -34.45 23.16
C LYS A 984 11.70 -35.46 23.91
N ASN A 985 11.63 -35.36 25.23
CA ASN A 985 11.24 -36.46 26.10
C ASN A 985 9.88 -36.27 26.82
N VAL A 986 9.33 -35.04 26.88
CA VAL A 986 8.11 -34.75 27.66
C VAL A 986 6.85 -34.94 26.82
N ASN A 987 5.85 -35.64 27.36
CA ASN A 987 4.55 -35.85 26.72
C ASN A 987 3.40 -34.97 27.25
N LYS A 988 3.67 -34.02 28.16
CA LYS A 988 2.71 -33.01 28.62
C LYS A 988 2.57 -31.90 27.58
N TRP A 989 1.54 -32.01 26.72
CA TRP A 989 1.31 -31.08 25.62
C TRP A 989 0.43 -29.90 26.02
N LEU A 990 0.88 -28.68 25.70
CA LEU A 990 0.06 -27.46 25.77
C LEU A 990 -0.48 -27.13 24.38
N GLN A 991 -1.80 -26.92 24.28
CA GLN A 991 -2.49 -26.55 23.03
C GLN A 991 -2.53 -25.03 22.89
N ILE A 992 -1.36 -24.42 22.71
CA ILE A 992 -1.20 -22.97 22.63
C ILE A 992 -0.58 -22.59 21.29
N HIS A 993 -1.39 -21.95 20.44
CA HIS A 993 -0.97 -21.51 19.12
C HIS A 993 -1.52 -20.12 18.79
N THR A 994 -0.70 -19.33 18.09
CA THR A 994 -1.11 -18.05 17.51
C THR A 994 -1.41 -18.18 16.01
N ILE A 995 -2.03 -17.16 15.42
CA ILE A 995 -2.25 -17.09 13.97
C ILE A 995 -0.91 -17.07 13.20
N GLU A 996 0.12 -16.42 13.76
CA GLU A 996 1.44 -16.36 13.12
C GLU A 996 2.14 -17.72 13.15
N ASP A 997 1.99 -18.49 14.24
CA ASP A 997 2.48 -19.88 14.32
C ASP A 997 1.86 -20.75 13.22
N ILE A 998 0.53 -20.67 13.04
CA ILE A 998 -0.17 -21.41 11.98
C ILE A 998 0.34 -21.01 10.60
N LYS A 999 0.58 -19.72 10.36
CA LYS A 999 1.10 -19.21 9.10
C LYS A 999 2.50 -19.74 8.80
N ILE A 1000 3.40 -19.72 9.79
CA ILE A 1000 4.77 -20.25 9.66
C ILE A 1000 4.72 -21.75 9.40
N TYR A 1001 3.97 -22.51 10.21
CA TYR A 1001 3.88 -23.96 10.09
C TYR A 1001 3.24 -24.40 8.76
N THR A 1002 2.16 -23.74 8.35
CA THR A 1002 1.50 -24.02 7.06
C THR A 1002 2.45 -23.75 5.90
N SER A 1003 3.22 -22.66 5.96
CA SER A 1003 4.22 -22.34 4.93
C SER A 1003 5.28 -23.43 4.84
N TYR A 1004 5.81 -23.88 5.99
CA TYR A 1004 6.75 -25.01 6.06
C TYR A 1004 6.19 -26.30 5.46
N LYS A 1005 4.95 -26.69 5.80
CA LYS A 1005 4.32 -27.90 5.24
C LYS A 1005 4.10 -27.82 3.73
N VAL A 1006 3.65 -26.68 3.24
CA VAL A 1006 3.49 -26.43 1.81
C VAL A 1006 4.84 -26.43 1.09
N GLU A 1007 5.88 -25.91 1.71
CA GLU A 1007 7.26 -26.00 1.22
C GLU A 1007 7.77 -27.44 1.14
N CYS A 1008 7.48 -28.28 2.15
CA CYS A 1008 7.78 -29.71 2.11
C CYS A 1008 7.07 -30.41 0.95
N LEU A 1009 5.78 -30.14 0.74
CA LEU A 1009 5.03 -30.70 -0.38
C LEU A 1009 5.66 -30.28 -1.72
N TRP A 1010 5.97 -29.00 -1.89
CA TRP A 1010 6.59 -28.53 -3.12
C TRP A 1010 7.99 -29.14 -3.33
N LYS A 1011 8.75 -29.38 -2.27
CA LYS A 1011 10.03 -30.10 -2.34
C LYS A 1011 9.83 -31.54 -2.81
N THR A 1012 8.84 -32.26 -2.28
CA THR A 1012 8.50 -33.62 -2.72
C THR A 1012 8.12 -33.65 -4.20
N ASP A 1013 7.24 -32.77 -4.64
CA ASP A 1013 6.87 -32.63 -6.06
C ASP A 1013 8.08 -32.32 -6.94
N TRP A 1014 8.95 -31.41 -6.49
CA TRP A 1014 10.15 -31.01 -7.23
C TRP A 1014 11.10 -32.18 -7.46
N LEU A 1015 11.26 -33.07 -6.47
CA LEU A 1015 12.10 -34.26 -6.58
C LEU A 1015 11.61 -35.22 -7.67
N GLN A 1016 10.29 -35.29 -7.89
CA GLN A 1016 9.66 -36.10 -8.94
C GLN A 1016 9.84 -35.50 -10.34
N THR A 1017 10.20 -34.22 -10.46
CA THR A 1017 10.40 -33.60 -11.78
C THR A 1017 11.72 -34.01 -12.42
N ASN A 1018 11.75 -34.17 -13.75
CA ASN A 1018 12.99 -34.37 -14.50
C ASN A 1018 13.40 -33.06 -15.19
N THR A 1019 14.06 -32.16 -14.47
CA THR A 1019 14.51 -30.86 -15.03
C THR A 1019 16.01 -30.67 -14.89
N PHE A 1020 16.63 -29.99 -15.86
CA PHE A 1020 18.06 -29.65 -15.84
C PHE A 1020 18.46 -28.93 -14.53
N LEU A 1021 17.64 -27.98 -14.08
CA LEU A 1021 17.90 -27.21 -12.86
C LEU A 1021 17.99 -28.10 -11.60
N LYS A 1022 17.28 -29.24 -11.54
CA LYS A 1022 17.30 -30.14 -10.38
C LYS A 1022 18.70 -30.67 -10.07
N GLN A 1023 19.53 -30.86 -11.10
CA GLN A 1023 20.93 -31.30 -10.97
C GLN A 1023 21.82 -30.26 -10.27
N ILE A 1024 21.42 -28.99 -10.29
CA ILE A 1024 22.15 -27.87 -9.68
C ILE A 1024 21.51 -27.46 -8.35
N LYS A 1025 20.17 -27.50 -8.31
CA LYS A 1025 19.33 -27.02 -7.23
C LYS A 1025 18.31 -28.11 -6.84
N PRO A 1026 18.69 -29.08 -6.00
CA PRO A 1026 17.79 -30.14 -5.55
C PRO A 1026 16.70 -29.63 -4.60
N ASN A 1027 16.93 -28.52 -3.89
CA ASN A 1027 15.91 -27.86 -3.06
C ASN A 1027 15.33 -26.63 -3.79
N PRO A 1028 14.05 -26.63 -4.20
CA PRO A 1028 13.48 -25.55 -5.01
C PRO A 1028 13.35 -24.22 -4.25
N ILE A 1029 13.36 -24.24 -2.92
CA ILE A 1029 13.18 -23.06 -2.06
C ILE A 1029 14.52 -22.36 -1.77
N GLN A 1030 15.63 -23.07 -1.91
CA GLN A 1030 16.96 -22.56 -1.57
C GLN A 1030 17.30 -21.28 -2.34
N VAL A 1031 17.63 -20.19 -1.65
CA VAL A 1031 18.10 -18.97 -2.33
C VAL A 1031 19.45 -19.27 -2.98
N MET A 1032 19.61 -18.89 -4.25
CA MET A 1032 20.86 -19.13 -4.98
C MET A 1032 21.75 -17.90 -4.93
N THR A 1033 23.05 -18.09 -4.70
CA THR A 1033 24.06 -17.04 -4.85
C THR A 1033 24.01 -16.44 -6.25
N LEU A 1034 24.16 -15.11 -6.35
CA LEU A 1034 24.10 -14.34 -7.58
C LEU A 1034 25.33 -13.44 -7.71
N PRO A 1035 25.90 -13.30 -8.92
CA PRO A 1035 26.95 -12.33 -9.19
C PRO A 1035 26.48 -10.88 -8.94
N SER A 1036 27.44 -9.97 -8.74
CA SER A 1036 27.16 -8.55 -8.47
C SER A 1036 26.54 -7.82 -9.68
N ASN A 1037 26.98 -8.14 -10.90
CA ASN A 1037 26.53 -7.48 -12.13
C ASN A 1037 25.29 -8.15 -12.75
N ARG A 1038 24.29 -7.35 -13.15
CA ARG A 1038 23.06 -7.81 -13.84
C ARG A 1038 23.32 -8.70 -15.06
N LEU A 1039 24.30 -8.36 -15.89
CA LEU A 1039 24.66 -9.19 -17.04
C LEU A 1039 25.05 -10.60 -16.60
N HIS A 1040 25.94 -10.69 -15.62
CA HIS A 1040 26.41 -11.97 -15.08
C HIS A 1040 25.26 -12.74 -14.39
N GLN A 1041 24.38 -12.06 -13.65
CA GLN A 1041 23.17 -12.66 -13.06
C GLN A 1041 22.29 -13.35 -14.11
N VAL A 1042 22.05 -12.69 -15.25
CA VAL A 1042 21.23 -13.25 -16.34
C VAL A 1042 21.94 -14.44 -17.00
N LYS A 1043 23.25 -14.35 -17.26
CA LYS A 1043 24.02 -15.44 -17.88
C LYS A 1043 24.03 -16.68 -16.98
N ILE A 1044 24.33 -16.52 -15.70
CA ILE A 1044 24.32 -17.61 -14.72
C ILE A 1044 22.92 -18.19 -14.55
N SER A 1045 21.88 -17.36 -14.52
CA SER A 1045 20.49 -17.84 -14.47
C SER A 1045 20.15 -18.70 -15.69
N ARG A 1046 20.56 -18.30 -16.89
CA ARG A 1046 20.35 -19.07 -18.13
C ARG A 1046 21.11 -20.38 -18.15
N LEU A 1047 22.36 -20.37 -17.68
CA LEU A 1047 23.16 -21.59 -17.51
C LEU A 1047 22.49 -22.55 -16.54
N ARG A 1048 22.04 -22.07 -15.38
CA ARG A 1048 21.28 -22.86 -14.38
C ARG A 1048 19.99 -23.45 -14.94
N LEU A 1049 19.35 -22.76 -15.87
CA LEU A 1049 18.14 -23.22 -16.54
C LEU A 1049 18.41 -24.14 -17.74
N GLY A 1050 19.68 -24.32 -18.13
CA GLY A 1050 20.08 -25.07 -19.33
C GLY A 1050 19.75 -24.37 -20.65
N CYS A 1051 19.08 -23.22 -20.60
CA CYS A 1051 18.52 -22.50 -21.75
C CYS A 1051 19.39 -21.28 -22.10
N THR A 1052 20.32 -21.42 -23.04
CA THR A 1052 21.17 -20.32 -23.51
C THR A 1052 20.88 -19.99 -24.98
N ARG A 1053 21.30 -18.82 -25.48
CA ARG A 1053 21.11 -18.51 -26.92
C ARG A 1053 21.86 -19.52 -27.79
N PHE A 1054 23.07 -19.92 -27.41
CA PHE A 1054 23.86 -20.90 -28.14
C PHE A 1054 23.22 -22.29 -28.19
N THR A 1055 22.70 -22.78 -27.07
CA THR A 1055 22.17 -24.15 -26.99
C THR A 1055 20.71 -24.26 -27.43
N HIS A 1056 19.96 -23.15 -27.56
CA HIS A 1056 18.52 -23.16 -27.85
C HIS A 1056 18.09 -22.26 -29.02
N SER A 1057 19.01 -21.56 -29.70
CA SER A 1057 18.67 -20.76 -30.89
C SER A 1057 18.01 -21.59 -31.98
N TYR A 1058 18.47 -22.83 -32.17
CA TYR A 1058 17.94 -23.74 -33.18
C TYR A 1058 16.43 -24.02 -32.97
N LEU A 1059 15.98 -24.13 -31.72
CA LEU A 1059 14.55 -24.30 -31.39
C LEU A 1059 13.72 -23.06 -31.75
N LEU A 1060 14.30 -21.87 -31.60
CA LEU A 1060 13.63 -20.60 -31.93
C LEU A 1060 13.58 -20.36 -33.44
N LYS A 1061 14.58 -20.86 -34.17
CA LYS A 1061 14.72 -20.71 -35.62
C LYS A 1061 14.22 -21.92 -36.43
N LYS A 1062 13.90 -23.04 -35.77
CA LYS A 1062 13.60 -24.34 -36.38
C LYS A 1062 14.76 -24.91 -37.23
N GLU A 1063 15.99 -24.74 -36.76
CA GLU A 1063 17.23 -25.28 -37.36
C GLU A 1063 17.65 -26.60 -36.66
N ASN A 1064 18.68 -27.28 -37.17
CA ASN A 1064 19.27 -28.45 -36.50
C ASN A 1064 20.03 -28.06 -35.22
N ALA A 1065 20.08 -28.98 -34.25
CA ALA A 1065 20.81 -28.75 -33.01
C ALA A 1065 22.32 -28.56 -33.28
N PRO A 1066 22.99 -27.60 -32.64
CA PRO A 1066 24.42 -27.39 -32.83
C PRO A 1066 25.21 -28.59 -32.31
N MET A 1067 26.16 -29.07 -33.11
CA MET A 1067 27.05 -30.19 -32.78
C MET A 1067 28.48 -29.70 -32.55
N CYS A 1068 29.21 -30.35 -31.64
CA CYS A 1068 30.63 -30.07 -31.44
C CYS A 1068 31.42 -30.56 -32.65
N THR A 1069 32.31 -29.72 -33.17
CA THR A 1069 33.13 -30.04 -34.35
C THR A 1069 34.19 -31.11 -34.09
N GLU A 1070 34.61 -31.31 -32.84
CA GLU A 1070 35.68 -32.25 -32.49
C GLU A 1070 35.18 -33.60 -31.96
N CYS A 1071 34.12 -33.60 -31.16
CA CYS A 1071 33.61 -34.84 -30.54
C CYS A 1071 32.22 -35.25 -31.04
N HIS A 1072 31.64 -34.52 -32.00
CA HIS A 1072 30.34 -34.81 -32.61
C HIS A 1072 29.19 -35.04 -31.62
N GLN A 1073 29.27 -34.49 -30.40
CA GLN A 1073 28.19 -34.49 -29.42
C GLN A 1073 27.34 -33.22 -29.56
N SER A 1074 26.06 -33.31 -29.17
CA SER A 1074 25.17 -32.15 -29.11
C SER A 1074 25.69 -31.08 -28.16
N MET A 1075 25.76 -29.82 -28.61
CA MET A 1075 26.21 -28.70 -27.79
C MET A 1075 25.13 -28.29 -26.78
N ASN A 1076 25.26 -28.78 -25.55
CA ASN A 1076 24.43 -28.39 -24.41
C ASN A 1076 25.30 -27.84 -23.25
N VAL A 1077 24.65 -27.26 -22.23
CA VAL A 1077 25.37 -26.63 -21.10
C VAL A 1077 26.25 -27.63 -20.35
N ASN A 1078 25.77 -28.87 -20.17
CA ASN A 1078 26.53 -29.93 -19.51
C ASN A 1078 27.79 -30.27 -20.31
N HIS A 1079 27.63 -30.44 -21.63
CA HIS A 1079 28.74 -30.72 -22.54
C HIS A 1079 29.79 -29.60 -22.50
N ILE A 1080 29.40 -28.33 -22.58
CA ILE A 1080 30.33 -27.19 -22.56
C ILE A 1080 31.10 -27.12 -21.23
N LEU A 1081 30.38 -27.23 -20.10
CA LEU A 1081 30.95 -26.99 -18.78
C LEU A 1081 31.70 -28.18 -18.18
N LEU A 1082 31.41 -29.42 -18.60
CA LEU A 1082 32.03 -30.61 -18.01
C LEU A 1082 32.75 -31.51 -19.03
N ASN A 1083 32.15 -31.79 -20.19
CA ASN A 1083 32.53 -32.97 -20.99
C ASN A 1083 33.29 -32.68 -22.30
N CYS A 1084 33.22 -31.47 -22.84
CA CYS A 1084 33.73 -31.18 -24.19
C CYS A 1084 35.26 -31.29 -24.25
N ALA A 1085 35.80 -32.23 -25.02
CA ALA A 1085 37.25 -32.43 -25.19
C ALA A 1085 37.97 -31.14 -25.62
N LYS A 1086 37.38 -30.40 -26.56
CA LYS A 1086 37.88 -29.11 -27.06
C LYS A 1086 38.22 -28.08 -25.98
N TYR A 1087 37.49 -28.08 -24.86
CA TYR A 1087 37.62 -27.06 -23.81
C TYR A 1087 38.30 -27.57 -22.53
N GLN A 1088 38.91 -28.77 -22.57
CA GLN A 1088 39.47 -29.41 -21.38
C GLN A 1088 40.54 -28.53 -20.69
N LEU A 1089 41.56 -28.09 -21.43
CA LEU A 1089 42.65 -27.27 -20.90
C LEU A 1089 42.14 -25.95 -20.28
N GLN A 1090 41.17 -25.30 -20.93
CA GLN A 1090 40.60 -24.05 -20.44
C GLN A 1090 39.74 -24.27 -19.18
N ARG A 1091 39.05 -25.41 -19.05
CA ARG A 1091 38.30 -25.78 -17.83
C ARG A 1091 39.22 -26.05 -16.65
N GLU A 1092 40.31 -26.78 -16.87
CA GLU A 1092 41.32 -27.08 -15.85
C GLU A 1092 41.95 -25.80 -15.31
N ARG A 1093 42.35 -24.87 -16.21
CA ARG A 1093 42.86 -23.54 -15.83
C ARG A 1093 41.86 -22.70 -15.03
N ALA A 1094 40.56 -22.89 -15.25
CA ALA A 1094 39.50 -22.21 -14.51
C ALA A 1094 39.05 -22.97 -13.25
N GLY A 1095 39.60 -24.16 -12.98
CA GLY A 1095 39.24 -25.00 -11.83
C GLY A 1095 37.81 -25.55 -11.88
N LEU A 1096 37.31 -25.91 -13.06
CA LEU A 1096 35.95 -26.42 -13.31
C LEU A 1096 35.97 -27.91 -13.69
N THR A 1097 35.91 -28.87 -12.74
CA THR A 1097 36.19 -30.29 -13.09
C THR A 1097 35.35 -31.37 -12.41
N THR A 1098 34.24 -31.06 -11.72
CA THR A 1098 33.59 -32.06 -10.86
C THR A 1098 32.09 -32.26 -11.10
N THR A 1099 31.23 -31.25 -10.93
CA THR A 1099 29.77 -31.38 -11.17
C THR A 1099 29.12 -30.04 -11.53
N LEU A 1100 27.95 -30.05 -12.19
CA LEU A 1100 27.17 -28.82 -12.44
C LEU A 1100 26.74 -28.12 -11.13
N GLN A 1101 26.51 -28.87 -10.06
CA GLN A 1101 26.18 -28.31 -8.75
C GLN A 1101 27.34 -27.52 -8.15
N GLN A 1102 28.59 -27.99 -8.29
CA GLN A 1102 29.76 -27.24 -7.83
C GLN A 1102 30.05 -26.03 -8.72
N VAL A 1103 29.88 -26.17 -10.04
CA VAL A 1103 30.17 -25.09 -11.00
C VAL A 1103 29.12 -23.96 -10.95
N LEU A 1104 27.83 -24.29 -10.84
CA LEU A 1104 26.71 -23.34 -10.92
C LEU A 1104 25.91 -23.20 -9.62
N GLY A 1105 26.36 -23.82 -8.52
CA GLY A 1105 25.67 -23.84 -7.23
C GLY A 1105 25.83 -22.56 -6.42
N GLN A 1106 26.25 -22.69 -5.16
CA GLN A 1106 26.26 -21.60 -4.17
C GLN A 1106 27.59 -20.85 -4.05
N GLU A 1107 28.69 -21.42 -4.55
CA GLU A 1107 30.03 -20.85 -4.40
C GLU A 1107 30.25 -19.65 -5.34
N SER A 1108 30.39 -18.44 -4.77
CA SER A 1108 30.57 -17.22 -5.57
C SER A 1108 31.84 -17.24 -6.41
N GLU A 1109 32.93 -17.80 -5.89
CA GLU A 1109 34.21 -17.91 -6.61
C GLU A 1109 34.07 -18.78 -7.86
N LYS A 1110 33.38 -19.92 -7.76
CA LYS A 1110 33.12 -20.80 -8.91
C LYS A 1110 32.24 -20.15 -9.97
N LEU A 1111 31.29 -19.29 -9.58
CA LEU A 1111 30.48 -18.53 -10.54
C LEU A 1111 31.35 -17.54 -11.33
N GLU A 1112 32.27 -16.83 -10.67
CA GLU A 1112 33.20 -15.92 -11.33
C GLU A 1112 34.20 -16.69 -12.22
N SER A 1113 34.75 -17.82 -11.75
CA SER A 1113 35.58 -18.71 -12.58
C SER A 1113 34.83 -19.22 -13.82
N THR A 1114 33.56 -19.57 -13.67
CA THR A 1114 32.70 -19.98 -14.80
C THR A 1114 32.53 -18.85 -15.81
N ILE A 1115 32.32 -17.62 -15.34
CA ILE A 1115 32.21 -16.44 -16.21
C ILE A 1115 33.55 -16.18 -16.91
N GLY A 1116 34.68 -16.30 -16.19
CA GLY A 1116 36.03 -16.17 -16.75
C GLY A 1116 36.31 -17.20 -17.83
N PHE A 1117 36.02 -18.49 -17.57
CA PHE A 1117 36.10 -19.57 -18.55
C PHE A 1117 35.31 -19.26 -19.83
N LEU A 1118 34.04 -18.85 -19.68
CA LEU A 1118 33.18 -18.54 -20.82
C LEU A 1118 33.62 -17.32 -21.63
N LYS A 1119 34.36 -16.37 -21.00
CA LYS A 1119 35.02 -15.28 -21.72
C LYS A 1119 36.21 -15.79 -22.52
N ASN A 1120 37.03 -16.65 -21.93
CA ASN A 1120 38.24 -17.19 -22.57
C ASN A 1120 37.95 -18.05 -23.81
N ILE A 1121 36.76 -18.64 -23.90
CA ILE A 1121 36.32 -19.43 -25.06
C ILE A 1121 35.33 -18.69 -25.98
N ASP A 1122 35.16 -17.37 -25.79
CA ASP A 1122 34.26 -16.49 -26.56
C ASP A 1122 32.75 -16.86 -26.56
N LEU A 1123 32.32 -17.79 -25.71
CA LEU A 1123 30.92 -18.21 -25.62
C LEU A 1123 30.06 -17.31 -24.73
N LEU A 1124 30.65 -16.46 -23.88
CA LEU A 1124 29.87 -15.60 -22.97
C LEU A 1124 28.87 -14.70 -23.74
N LYS A 1125 29.23 -14.19 -24.92
CA LYS A 1125 28.34 -13.36 -25.75
C LYS A 1125 27.13 -14.15 -26.28
N LEU A 1126 27.32 -15.46 -26.49
CA LEU A 1126 26.32 -16.38 -27.05
C LEU A 1126 25.43 -17.03 -25.99
N ILE A 1127 25.66 -16.78 -24.71
CA ILE A 1127 24.83 -17.29 -23.58
C ILE A 1127 23.68 -16.33 -23.26
#